data_AF-A0A5J6PFM3-F1
#
_entry.id   AF-A0A5J6PFM3-F1
#
_cell.length_a   1.000
_cell.length_b   1.000
_cell.length_c   1.000
_cell.angle_alpha   90.00
_cell.angle_beta   90.00
_cell.angle_gamma   90.00
#
_symmetry.space_group_name_H-M   'P 1'
#
loop_
_entity.id
_entity.type
_entity.pdbx_description
1 polymer ?
#
loop_
_entity_poly.entity_id
_entity_poly.type
_entity_poly.pdbx_seq_one_letter_code
_entity_poly.pdbx_strand_id
1 'polypeptide(L)'
;MTAWLENVSDRLKEVTTERLSYGPDYVVKLTLPVEVGGQVVALKIFKRQGLFKDWYDQRHGSKAERSFVAASYLQSNGIGTPAPIAWLDKWKDGRLLESYYLCLFEAAPCLRDLLSEILHDRRDNAPMLELMQLVAPAVRAMHDAGFMHGDMGNQNILLPTREDGTWGQPQFIDLNRGKISPSGVSAAERAFDISRMILPGAYLKIFKLIYSHHEDTSVELDKYEQKYRVRYERHRASRKFRRPLRYLRNKKNASQRPVYPLLKDIWLWDEKSAQPMIALDAREKRQQRQIGYLLRMFLRAIGLLPRIYRHYRKLLASSYQQQIKMHGRIGVALHPHPAYIDAELSLLESLGNPPVLIRFCHHETPVDWQRGIGVVNYLHQRGVAITAAILQDRRAVTNPAEWSSFLELVVSAIADKVEQIEITHAMNRVKWGVWSDREFSTLLEPAFALQRRFPQVKWIGPACIDFEYMPLLTALSAVPKGAKFSALSHLLYVDRRGAPENKQGYFSTLEKSALLRAVAETSEHTENQVIISEVNWPLKDTGEWSPVTCPYVTPKWRRLRPGETEDEYANYLVRFYIITLCSGHVDQVFWWRLSAFGYGLVDDVHEFRQRPAFVALKMLLATLGEAVFIRKWPTQSSLYLFEFERNGKIIRMAWVHGESTVSLPEFAFDQVVDRDGNVTEHWVLSESPLYFI
;
A
#
# COMPACT_ATOMS: atom_id res chain seq x y z
N MET A 1 45.39 4.34 30.49
CA MET A 1 44.10 3.63 30.34
C MET A 1 44.01 2.38 31.24
N THR A 2 44.96 1.46 31.20
CA THR A 2 44.98 0.20 31.99
C THR A 2 44.76 0.40 33.49
N ALA A 3 45.53 1.28 34.14
CA ALA A 3 45.41 1.57 35.58
C ALA A 3 44.07 2.23 35.99
N TRP A 4 43.37 2.88 35.04
CA TRP A 4 42.03 3.41 35.30
C TRP A 4 40.98 2.30 35.24
N LEU A 5 41.14 1.40 34.26
CA LEU A 5 40.24 0.28 34.01
C LEU A 5 40.25 -0.77 35.15
N GLU A 6 41.39 -1.00 35.80
CA GLU A 6 41.53 -1.97 36.90
C GLU A 6 40.58 -1.75 38.10
N ASN A 7 40.15 -0.51 38.34
CA ASN A 7 39.23 -0.14 39.44
C ASN A 7 37.88 0.42 38.94
N VAL A 8 37.43 -0.01 37.76
CA VAL A 8 36.18 0.49 37.13
C VAL A 8 34.97 0.49 38.07
N SER A 9 34.81 -0.53 38.91
CA SER A 9 33.68 -0.64 39.84
C SER A 9 33.61 0.52 40.86
N ASP A 10 34.76 0.95 41.38
CA ASP A 10 34.83 2.07 42.32
C ASP A 10 34.77 3.41 41.59
N ARG A 11 35.44 3.53 40.45
CA ARG A 11 35.42 4.75 39.63
C ARG A 11 34.04 5.06 39.05
N LEU A 12 33.21 4.05 38.78
CA LEU A 12 31.81 4.26 38.36
C LEU A 12 30.96 4.97 39.43
N LYS A 13 31.39 4.99 40.70
CA LYS A 13 30.73 5.76 41.77
C LYS A 13 31.15 7.23 41.78
N GLU A 14 32.30 7.53 41.19
CA GLU A 14 32.94 8.86 41.20
C GLU A 14 32.63 9.66 39.92
N VAL A 15 32.22 8.98 38.84
CA VAL A 15 31.97 9.60 37.53
C VAL A 15 30.46 9.68 37.25
N THR A 16 30.02 10.80 36.67
CA THR A 16 28.63 10.94 36.21
C THR A 16 28.39 9.99 35.03
N THR A 17 27.39 9.13 35.17
CA THR A 17 27.02 8.14 34.14
C THR A 17 25.58 8.35 33.70
N GLU A 18 25.33 8.16 32.40
CA GLU A 18 23.98 8.14 31.83
C GLU A 18 23.57 6.69 31.54
N ARG A 19 22.44 6.23 32.08
CA ARG A 19 21.99 4.84 31.90
C ARG A 19 21.21 4.67 30.60
N LEU A 20 21.75 3.87 29.69
CA LEU A 20 21.17 3.61 28.37
C LEU A 20 20.22 2.40 28.33
N SER A 21 20.33 1.46 29.28
CA SER A 21 19.42 0.30 29.35
C SER A 21 19.09 -0.16 30.77
N TYR A 22 17.90 -0.75 30.94
CA TYR A 22 17.27 -0.98 32.25
C TYR A 22 17.12 -2.48 32.59
N GLY A 23 18.08 -3.29 32.16
CA GLY A 23 18.13 -4.73 32.42
C GLY A 23 19.03 -5.12 33.62
N PRO A 24 19.05 -6.42 33.98
CA PRO A 24 20.04 -6.96 34.91
C PRO A 24 21.47 -6.88 34.34
N ASP A 25 21.63 -7.17 33.05
CA ASP A 25 22.76 -6.69 32.26
C ASP A 25 22.35 -5.31 31.72
N TYR A 26 23.20 -4.30 31.83
CA TYR A 26 22.86 -2.93 31.45
C TYR A 26 24.05 -2.18 30.84
N VAL A 27 23.77 -1.06 30.19
CA VAL A 27 24.76 -0.22 29.51
C VAL A 27 24.70 1.18 30.12
N VAL A 28 25.86 1.75 30.39
CA VAL A 28 26.03 3.15 30.79
C VAL A 28 26.91 3.88 29.79
N LYS A 29 26.60 5.14 29.55
CA LYS A 29 27.44 6.09 28.82
C LYS A 29 28.22 6.92 29.82
N LEU A 30 29.51 7.07 29.57
CA LEU A 30 30.39 7.91 30.38
C LEU A 30 31.47 8.53 29.52
N THR A 31 31.98 9.68 29.94
CA THR A 31 33.16 10.30 29.35
C THR A 31 34.37 9.85 30.13
N LEU A 32 35.34 9.25 29.44
CA LEU A 32 36.60 8.88 30.06
C LEU A 32 37.36 10.15 30.48
N PRO A 33 38.09 10.15 31.61
CA PRO A 33 38.95 11.27 31.97
C PRO A 33 39.96 11.58 30.86
N VAL A 34 40.36 12.84 30.78
CA VAL A 34 41.29 13.33 29.73
C VAL A 34 42.61 12.55 29.78
N GLU A 35 43.09 12.17 30.97
CA GLU A 35 44.33 11.41 31.14
C GLU A 35 44.27 9.99 30.57
N VAL A 36 43.07 9.49 30.24
CA VAL A 36 42.85 8.14 29.68
C VAL A 36 42.05 8.13 28.38
N GLY A 37 41.94 9.28 27.70
CA GLY A 37 41.51 9.38 26.32
C GLY A 37 40.41 10.41 26.04
N GLY A 38 39.69 10.90 27.05
CA GLY A 38 38.66 11.94 26.87
C GLY A 38 37.42 11.54 26.05
N GLN A 39 37.39 10.33 25.49
CA GLN A 39 36.34 9.86 24.60
C GLN A 39 35.06 9.49 25.36
N VAL A 40 33.92 9.64 24.69
CA VAL A 40 32.63 9.15 25.18
C VAL A 40 32.52 7.67 24.84
N VAL A 41 32.25 6.85 25.86
CA VAL A 41 32.26 5.39 25.75
C VAL A 41 30.96 4.78 26.26
N ALA A 42 30.62 3.62 25.72
CA ALA A 42 29.55 2.76 26.21
C ALA A 42 30.16 1.60 27.01
N LEU A 43 29.82 1.52 28.29
CA LEU A 43 30.24 0.45 29.18
C LEU A 43 29.05 -0.49 29.45
N LYS A 44 29.13 -1.71 28.93
CA LYS A 44 28.17 -2.78 29.20
C LYS A 44 28.60 -3.57 30.44
N ILE A 45 27.75 -3.55 31.45
CA ILE A 45 27.95 -4.18 32.75
C ILE A 45 27.11 -5.45 32.80
N PHE A 46 27.78 -6.60 32.97
CA PHE A 46 27.11 -7.89 33.09
C PHE A 46 26.90 -8.24 34.56
N LYS A 47 25.69 -8.68 34.92
CA LYS A 47 25.44 -9.10 36.30
C LYS A 47 26.20 -10.37 36.65
N ARG A 48 26.46 -10.52 37.95
CA ARG A 48 26.92 -11.79 38.53
C ARG A 48 25.96 -12.92 38.19
N GLN A 49 26.55 -14.07 37.85
CA GLN A 49 25.84 -15.26 37.39
C GLN A 49 26.04 -16.45 38.34
N GLY A 50 25.39 -17.57 38.02
CA GLY A 50 25.45 -18.78 38.85
C GLY A 50 26.71 -19.61 38.58
N LEU A 51 27.05 -20.49 39.54
CA LEU A 51 28.25 -21.35 39.52
C LEU A 51 28.44 -22.12 38.22
N PHE A 52 27.38 -22.75 37.71
CA PHE A 52 27.45 -23.51 36.46
C PHE A 52 27.84 -22.63 35.26
N LYS A 53 27.35 -21.38 35.24
CA LYS A 53 27.66 -20.44 34.16
C LYS A 53 29.09 -19.92 34.29
N ASP A 54 29.57 -19.71 35.52
CA ASP A 54 30.97 -19.37 35.80
C ASP A 54 31.91 -20.47 35.30
N TRP A 55 31.63 -21.74 35.61
CA TRP A 55 32.38 -22.89 35.08
C TRP A 55 32.41 -22.93 33.55
N TYR A 56 31.27 -22.63 32.90
CA TYR A 56 31.21 -22.56 31.44
C TYR A 56 32.07 -21.42 30.89
N ASP A 57 31.98 -20.22 31.47
CA ASP A 57 32.72 -19.04 31.01
C ASP A 57 34.23 -19.14 31.27
N GLN A 58 34.68 -19.88 32.29
CA GLN A 58 36.12 -20.18 32.45
C GLN A 58 36.72 -20.91 31.25
N ARG A 59 35.90 -21.69 30.53
CA ARG A 59 36.35 -22.49 29.37
C ARG A 59 36.07 -21.84 28.02
N HIS A 60 35.13 -20.91 27.97
CA HIS A 60 34.61 -20.33 26.71
C HIS A 60 34.63 -18.79 26.70
N GLY A 61 35.44 -18.21 27.59
CA GLY A 61 35.51 -16.78 27.87
C GLY A 61 34.27 -16.22 28.56
N SER A 62 34.36 -15.02 29.13
CA SER A 62 33.19 -14.35 29.71
C SER A 62 32.26 -13.75 28.66
N LYS A 63 31.12 -13.19 29.09
CA LYS A 63 30.27 -12.41 28.17
C LYS A 63 30.98 -11.16 27.66
N ALA A 64 31.81 -10.52 28.48
CA ALA A 64 32.54 -9.34 28.09
C ALA A 64 33.63 -9.67 27.07
N GLU A 65 34.44 -10.69 27.35
CA GLU A 65 35.45 -11.20 26.43
C GLU A 65 34.84 -11.60 25.09
N ARG A 66 33.75 -12.39 25.10
CA ARG A 66 33.05 -12.75 23.86
C ARG A 66 32.51 -11.54 23.09
N SER A 67 32.06 -10.49 23.79
CA SER A 67 31.61 -9.26 23.13
C SER A 67 32.77 -8.57 22.41
N PHE A 68 33.91 -8.45 23.08
CA PHE A 68 35.11 -7.85 22.53
C PHE A 68 35.66 -8.64 21.34
N VAL A 69 35.82 -9.96 21.49
CA VAL A 69 36.30 -10.83 20.40
C VAL A 69 35.38 -10.75 19.19
N ALA A 70 34.06 -10.78 19.40
CA ALA A 70 33.09 -10.64 18.31
C ALA A 70 33.17 -9.26 17.65
N ALA A 71 33.23 -8.18 18.43
CA ALA A 71 33.32 -6.83 17.89
C ALA A 71 34.61 -6.62 17.09
N SER A 72 35.75 -7.08 17.61
CA SER A 72 37.05 -6.99 16.92
C SER A 72 37.03 -7.78 15.62
N TYR A 73 36.39 -8.96 15.61
CA TYR A 73 36.21 -9.76 14.40
C TYR A 73 35.35 -9.05 13.34
N LEU A 74 34.23 -8.46 13.75
CA LEU A 74 33.38 -7.71 12.83
C LEU A 74 34.14 -6.52 12.24
N GLN A 75 34.83 -5.75 13.08
CA GLN A 75 35.61 -4.58 12.65
C GLN A 75 36.74 -4.97 11.68
N SER A 76 37.47 -6.06 11.96
CA SER A 76 38.55 -6.54 11.06
C SER A 76 38.04 -7.02 9.70
N ASN A 77 36.75 -7.38 9.60
CA ASN A 77 36.09 -7.78 8.36
C ASN A 77 35.27 -6.65 7.73
N GLY A 78 35.44 -5.40 8.18
CA GLY A 78 34.73 -4.24 7.64
C GLY A 78 33.22 -4.24 7.94
N ILE A 79 32.77 -5.00 8.94
CA ILE A 79 31.38 -5.04 9.38
C ILE A 79 31.19 -4.05 10.52
N GLY A 80 30.17 -3.20 10.43
CA GLY A 80 29.90 -2.16 11.41
C GLY A 80 29.60 -2.71 12.80
N THR A 81 30.35 -2.22 13.78
CA THR A 81 30.08 -2.34 15.21
C THR A 81 30.80 -1.20 15.94
N PRO A 82 30.28 -0.67 17.07
CA PRO A 82 30.99 0.38 17.80
C PRO A 82 32.37 -0.11 18.23
N ALA A 83 33.40 0.70 17.98
CA ALA A 83 34.79 0.25 18.08
C ALA A 83 35.10 -0.32 19.47
N PRO A 84 35.49 -1.61 19.58
CA PRO A 84 35.81 -2.23 20.85
C PRO A 84 37.08 -1.61 21.42
N ILE A 85 37.05 -1.29 22.72
CA ILE A 85 38.20 -0.71 23.43
C ILE A 85 38.83 -1.77 24.32
N ALA A 86 38.02 -2.40 25.18
CA ALA A 86 38.50 -3.37 26.14
C ALA A 86 37.37 -4.28 26.66
N TRP A 87 37.76 -5.36 27.30
CA TRP A 87 36.92 -6.11 28.23
C TRP A 87 37.68 -6.31 29.54
N LEU A 88 36.94 -6.45 30.64
CA LEU A 88 37.50 -6.66 31.97
C LEU A 88 36.69 -7.70 32.71
N ASP A 89 37.37 -8.65 33.34
CA ASP A 89 36.77 -9.60 34.27
C ASP A 89 37.53 -9.64 35.60
N LYS A 90 36.79 -9.85 36.68
CA LYS A 90 37.35 -10.10 38.00
C LYS A 90 36.95 -11.49 38.47
N TRP A 91 37.91 -12.41 38.42
CA TRP A 91 37.74 -13.78 38.90
C TRP A 91 38.31 -13.95 40.31
N LYS A 92 37.58 -14.65 41.18
CA LYS A 92 38.07 -15.05 42.50
C LYS A 92 37.52 -16.43 42.87
N ASP A 93 38.38 -17.38 43.22
CA ASP A 93 38.02 -18.74 43.63
C ASP A 93 37.04 -19.42 42.65
N GLY A 94 37.31 -19.25 41.35
CA GLY A 94 36.47 -19.76 40.28
C GLY A 94 35.11 -19.05 40.09
N ARG A 95 34.87 -17.92 40.76
CA ARG A 95 33.68 -17.07 40.58
C ARG A 95 33.99 -15.85 39.73
N LEU A 96 33.14 -15.57 38.74
CA LEU A 96 33.15 -14.29 38.03
C LEU A 96 32.40 -13.26 38.87
N LEU A 97 33.14 -12.35 39.49
CA LEU A 97 32.58 -11.32 40.37
C LEU A 97 32.08 -10.11 39.58
N GLU A 98 32.88 -9.66 38.61
CA GLU A 98 32.63 -8.47 37.81
C GLU A 98 33.00 -8.76 36.35
N SER A 99 32.24 -8.23 35.39
CA SER A 99 32.48 -8.42 33.95
C SER A 99 31.95 -7.23 33.15
N TYR A 100 32.85 -6.61 32.37
CA TYR A 100 32.63 -5.33 31.71
C TYR A 100 33.11 -5.35 30.27
N TYR A 101 32.28 -4.92 29.33
CA TYR A 101 32.67 -4.68 27.94
C TYR A 101 32.62 -3.17 27.64
N LEU A 102 33.68 -2.65 27.04
CA LEU A 102 33.86 -1.23 26.76
C LEU A 102 34.09 -1.01 25.26
N CYS A 103 33.30 -0.12 24.67
CA CYS A 103 33.45 0.34 23.28
C CYS A 103 33.20 1.85 23.16
N LEU A 104 33.58 2.42 22.01
CA LEU A 104 33.19 3.80 21.69
C LEU A 104 31.66 3.94 21.69
N PHE A 105 31.17 5.07 22.18
CA PHE A 105 29.74 5.36 22.15
C PHE A 105 29.32 5.83 20.76
N GLU A 106 28.39 5.12 20.15
CA GLU A 106 27.75 5.50 18.90
C GLU A 106 26.39 6.15 19.19
N ALA A 107 26.24 7.43 18.87
CA ALA A 107 24.99 8.16 19.05
C ALA A 107 24.05 7.91 17.86
N ALA A 108 23.34 6.78 17.86
CA ALA A 108 22.47 6.38 16.76
C ALA A 108 21.17 5.74 17.25
N PRO A 109 20.02 5.98 16.57
CA PRO A 109 18.80 5.23 16.84
C PRO A 109 18.97 3.77 16.45
N CYS A 110 18.26 2.87 17.14
CA CYS A 110 18.21 1.48 16.72
C CYS A 110 17.07 1.23 15.72
N LEU A 111 17.20 0.20 14.88
CA LEU A 111 16.18 -0.18 13.89
C LEU A 111 14.80 -0.36 14.55
N ARG A 112 14.74 -0.82 15.81
CA ARG A 112 13.47 -0.94 16.53
C ARG A 112 12.73 0.40 16.64
N ASP A 113 13.45 1.46 16.99
CA ASP A 113 12.87 2.76 17.30
C ASP A 113 12.47 3.47 15.99
N LEU A 114 13.29 3.38 14.93
CA LEU A 114 12.92 3.89 13.60
C LEU A 114 11.70 3.16 13.01
N LEU A 115 11.62 1.83 13.14
CA LEU A 115 10.44 1.08 12.72
C LEU A 115 9.20 1.49 13.54
N SER A 116 9.38 1.81 14.83
CA SER A 116 8.29 2.29 15.68
C SER A 116 7.75 3.62 15.17
N GLU A 117 8.65 4.59 14.96
CA GLU A 117 8.33 5.93 14.43
C GLU A 117 7.62 5.84 13.08
N ILE A 118 8.12 5.02 12.14
CA ILE A 118 7.50 4.85 10.82
C ILE A 118 6.10 4.24 10.95
N LEU A 119 5.94 3.16 11.73
CA LEU A 119 4.67 2.45 11.83
C LEU A 119 3.61 3.21 12.63
N HIS A 120 4.01 4.11 13.51
CA HIS A 120 3.10 4.85 14.36
C HIS A 120 2.77 6.25 13.85
N ASP A 121 3.80 6.98 13.43
CA ASP A 121 3.76 8.43 13.29
C ASP A 121 3.89 8.84 11.82
N ARG A 122 4.96 8.44 11.11
CA ARG A 122 5.15 8.83 9.68
C ARG A 122 4.15 8.16 8.74
N ARG A 123 3.94 6.85 8.92
CA ARG A 123 3.05 6.00 8.13
C ARG A 123 3.30 6.04 6.62
N ASP A 124 4.57 6.15 6.26
CA ASP A 124 5.05 6.22 4.88
C ASP A 124 5.87 4.95 4.56
N ASN A 125 5.64 4.39 3.36
CA ASN A 125 6.35 3.24 2.84
C ASN A 125 7.79 3.55 2.43
N ALA A 126 8.09 4.75 1.92
CA ALA A 126 9.42 5.10 1.43
C ALA A 126 10.53 4.88 2.48
N PRO A 127 10.45 5.47 3.69
CA PRO A 127 11.46 5.24 4.73
C PRO A 127 11.50 3.78 5.20
N MET A 128 10.38 3.04 5.14
CA MET A 128 10.38 1.60 5.46
C MET A 128 11.23 0.80 4.47
N LEU A 129 11.12 1.08 3.16
CA LEU A 129 11.93 0.43 2.13
C LEU A 129 13.41 0.81 2.23
N GLU A 130 13.73 2.07 2.49
CA GLU A 130 15.11 2.54 2.71
C GLU A 130 15.80 1.73 3.82
N LEU A 131 15.10 1.50 4.94
CA LEU A 131 15.61 0.65 6.02
C LEU A 131 15.84 -0.79 5.57
N MET A 132 14.98 -1.36 4.72
CA MET A 132 15.20 -2.72 4.19
C MET A 132 16.41 -2.77 3.26
N GLN A 133 16.58 -1.74 2.41
CA GLN A 133 17.72 -1.61 1.50
C GLN A 133 19.04 -1.38 2.24
N LEU A 134 19.02 -0.73 3.40
CA LEU A 134 20.19 -0.51 4.23
C LEU A 134 20.56 -1.74 5.07
N VAL A 135 19.59 -2.36 5.75
CA VAL A 135 19.86 -3.38 6.76
C VAL A 135 20.08 -4.76 6.14
N ALA A 136 19.33 -5.13 5.10
CA ALA A 136 19.43 -6.47 4.53
C ALA A 136 20.83 -6.79 3.96
N PRO A 137 21.48 -5.88 3.20
CA PRO A 137 22.86 -6.08 2.75
C PRO A 137 23.86 -6.13 3.91
N ALA A 138 23.69 -5.30 4.95
CA ALA A 138 24.58 -5.32 6.12
C ALA A 138 24.51 -6.65 6.88
N VAL A 139 23.30 -7.19 7.08
CA VAL A 139 23.11 -8.52 7.68
C VAL A 139 23.69 -9.61 6.80
N ARG A 140 23.57 -9.48 5.47
CA ARG A 140 24.19 -10.42 4.54
C ARG A 140 25.71 -10.38 4.62
N ALA A 141 26.31 -9.19 4.62
CA ALA A 141 27.75 -9.01 4.74
C ALA A 141 28.29 -9.62 6.05
N MET A 142 27.58 -9.43 7.16
CA MET A 142 27.91 -10.07 8.44
C MET A 142 27.92 -11.61 8.35
N HIS A 143 26.90 -12.21 7.73
CA HIS A 143 26.83 -13.67 7.56
C HIS A 143 27.85 -14.21 6.54
N ASP A 144 28.16 -13.44 5.50
CA ASP A 144 29.17 -13.79 4.49
C ASP A 144 30.59 -13.68 5.07
N ALA A 145 30.82 -12.77 6.00
CA ALA A 145 32.03 -12.68 6.82
C ALA A 145 32.13 -13.79 7.88
N GLY A 146 31.30 -14.84 7.85
CA GLY A 146 31.42 -15.96 8.77
C GLY A 146 30.87 -15.71 10.18
N PHE A 147 30.12 -14.63 10.41
CA PHE A 147 29.58 -14.29 11.73
C PHE A 147 28.06 -14.51 11.83
N MET A 148 27.62 -15.29 12.82
CA MET A 148 26.23 -15.39 13.25
C MET A 148 26.06 -14.56 14.52
N HIS A 149 25.08 -13.66 14.58
CA HIS A 149 24.83 -12.80 15.74
C HIS A 149 24.19 -13.57 16.92
N GLY A 150 23.28 -14.49 16.66
CA GLY A 150 22.65 -15.34 17.68
C GLY A 150 21.55 -14.66 18.53
N ASP A 151 21.33 -13.35 18.37
CA ASP A 151 20.24 -12.59 19.01
C ASP A 151 19.90 -11.32 18.21
N MET A 152 19.70 -11.49 16.90
CA MET A 152 19.49 -10.39 15.95
C MET A 152 18.06 -9.79 16.03
N GLY A 153 17.71 -9.23 17.18
CA GLY A 153 16.51 -8.42 17.34
C GLY A 153 16.70 -7.01 16.78
N ASN A 154 15.62 -6.35 16.37
CA ASN A 154 15.67 -5.01 15.76
C ASN A 154 16.38 -3.96 16.64
N GLN A 155 16.40 -4.13 17.98
CA GLN A 155 17.08 -3.20 18.88
C GLN A 155 18.61 -3.34 18.90
N ASN A 156 19.15 -4.41 18.31
CA ASN A 156 20.58 -4.72 18.31
C ASN A 156 21.29 -4.25 17.01
N ILE A 157 20.60 -3.45 16.21
CA ILE A 157 21.12 -2.85 14.97
C ILE A 157 20.97 -1.33 15.12
N LEU A 158 22.09 -0.62 15.30
CA LEU A 158 22.12 0.84 15.33
C LEU A 158 22.32 1.38 13.91
N LEU A 159 21.68 2.51 13.61
CA LEU A 159 21.65 3.12 12.29
C LEU A 159 22.13 4.57 12.40
N PRO A 160 23.45 4.81 12.34
CA PRO A 160 23.98 6.16 12.42
C PRO A 160 23.63 6.95 11.16
N THR A 161 23.57 8.28 11.30
CA THR A 161 23.46 9.21 10.18
C THR A 161 24.75 10.00 10.07
N ARG A 162 25.14 10.32 8.84
CA ARG A 162 26.27 11.20 8.55
C ARG A 162 25.82 12.66 8.68
N GLU A 163 26.78 13.59 8.67
CA GLU A 163 26.51 15.03 8.75
C GLU A 163 25.64 15.54 7.59
N ASP A 164 25.72 14.90 6.42
CA ASP A 164 24.91 15.21 5.24
C ASP A 164 23.48 14.62 5.30
N GLY A 165 23.11 13.95 6.39
CA GLY A 165 21.81 13.32 6.59
C GLY A 165 21.67 11.92 5.97
N THR A 166 22.67 11.42 5.25
CA THR A 166 22.65 10.07 4.68
C THR A 166 22.94 9.01 5.74
N TRP A 167 22.53 7.77 5.47
CA TRP A 167 22.78 6.66 6.38
C TRP A 167 24.28 6.29 6.43
N GLY A 168 24.80 6.16 7.64
CA GLY A 168 26.06 5.49 7.91
C GLY A 168 25.94 3.96 7.83
N GLN A 169 27.05 3.26 8.01
CA GLN A 169 27.04 1.81 8.04
C GLN A 169 26.25 1.30 9.26
N PRO A 170 25.32 0.34 9.11
CA PRO A 170 24.65 -0.28 10.25
C PRO A 170 25.64 -0.89 11.24
N GLN A 171 25.43 -0.64 12.53
CA GLN A 171 26.32 -1.10 13.61
C GLN A 171 25.64 -2.19 14.44
N PHE A 172 26.22 -3.39 14.50
CA PHE A 172 25.70 -4.50 15.30
C PHE A 172 26.20 -4.41 16.75
N ILE A 173 25.27 -4.54 17.71
CA ILE A 173 25.56 -4.50 19.15
C ILE A 173 25.00 -5.73 19.86
N ASP A 174 25.31 -5.92 21.15
CA ASP A 174 24.89 -7.10 21.92
C ASP A 174 25.43 -8.43 21.37
N LEU A 175 26.75 -8.44 21.11
CA LEU A 175 27.44 -9.51 20.39
C LEU A 175 27.83 -10.73 21.24
N ASN A 176 27.56 -10.75 22.56
CA ASN A 176 28.02 -11.81 23.46
C ASN A 176 27.41 -13.21 23.21
N ARG A 177 26.47 -13.33 22.27
CA ARG A 177 25.86 -14.61 21.81
C ARG A 177 26.32 -15.00 20.41
N GLY A 178 27.16 -14.18 19.79
CA GLY A 178 27.65 -14.38 18.44
C GLY A 178 28.52 -15.62 18.32
N LYS A 179 28.59 -16.15 17.10
CA LYS A 179 29.45 -17.27 16.74
C LYS A 179 30.24 -16.90 15.49
N ILE A 180 31.54 -17.11 15.57
CA ILE A 180 32.46 -17.00 14.43
C ILE A 180 32.61 -18.41 13.86
N SER A 181 32.33 -18.55 12.57
CA SER A 181 32.43 -19.81 11.83
C SER A 181 33.42 -19.65 10.68
N PRO A 182 34.65 -20.18 10.80
CA PRO A 182 35.65 -20.10 9.73
C PRO A 182 35.22 -20.82 8.44
N SER A 183 34.35 -21.83 8.54
CA SER A 183 33.78 -22.55 7.39
C SER A 183 32.53 -21.88 6.81
N GLY A 184 32.16 -20.70 7.31
CA GLY A 184 30.97 -19.95 6.90
C GLY A 184 29.74 -20.23 7.76
N VAL A 185 28.76 -19.33 7.69
CA VAL A 185 27.48 -19.45 8.42
C VAL A 185 26.49 -20.27 7.59
N SER A 186 25.96 -21.36 8.16
CA SER A 186 25.01 -22.24 7.47
C SER A 186 23.66 -21.56 7.19
N ALA A 187 22.88 -22.08 6.25
CA ALA A 187 21.53 -21.57 5.96
C ALA A 187 20.61 -21.59 7.20
N ALA A 188 20.75 -22.60 8.05
CA ALA A 188 19.99 -22.69 9.30
C ALA A 188 20.38 -21.60 10.31
N GLU A 189 21.66 -21.26 10.40
CA GLU A 189 22.15 -20.20 11.29
C GLU A 189 21.75 -18.81 10.78
N ARG A 190 21.91 -18.55 9.47
CA ARG A 190 21.40 -17.34 8.79
C ARG A 190 19.90 -17.16 9.03
N ALA A 191 19.13 -18.23 8.83
CA ALA A 191 17.69 -18.25 9.07
C ALA A 191 17.32 -18.01 10.53
N PHE A 192 18.11 -18.52 11.48
CA PHE A 192 17.86 -18.30 12.89
C PHE A 192 17.96 -16.83 13.26
N ASP A 193 18.99 -16.12 12.78
CA ASP A 193 19.12 -14.69 13.01
C ASP A 193 17.99 -13.90 12.35
N ILE A 194 17.71 -14.15 11.06
CA ILE A 194 16.62 -13.47 10.33
C ILE A 194 15.25 -13.69 11.03
N SER A 195 15.02 -14.87 11.61
CA SER A 195 13.78 -15.18 12.32
C SER A 195 13.54 -14.34 13.59
N ARG A 196 14.58 -13.66 14.11
CA ARG A 196 14.50 -12.79 15.30
C ARG A 196 14.02 -11.38 14.97
N MET A 197 14.18 -10.94 13.72
CA MET A 197 13.69 -9.64 13.28
C MET A 197 12.16 -9.61 13.26
N ILE A 198 11.61 -8.53 13.80
CA ILE A 198 10.17 -8.30 13.86
C ILE A 198 9.83 -7.32 12.74
N LEU A 199 9.33 -7.86 11.62
CA LEU A 199 8.87 -7.10 10.46
C LEU A 199 7.50 -7.65 10.03
N PRO A 200 6.62 -6.81 9.45
CA PRO A 200 5.41 -7.31 8.79
C PRO A 200 5.80 -8.27 7.65
N GLY A 201 4.97 -9.27 7.38
CA GLY A 201 5.33 -10.36 6.48
C GLY A 201 5.75 -9.93 5.07
N ALA A 202 5.18 -8.86 4.52
CA ALA A 202 5.59 -8.34 3.22
C ALA A 202 7.00 -7.71 3.25
N TYR A 203 7.32 -6.92 4.27
CA TYR A 203 8.65 -6.31 4.42
C TYR A 203 9.71 -7.35 4.77
N LEU A 204 9.37 -8.39 5.54
CA LEU A 204 10.28 -9.51 5.75
C LEU A 204 10.59 -10.24 4.43
N LYS A 205 9.61 -10.39 3.55
CA LYS A 205 9.83 -10.97 2.22
C LYS A 205 10.77 -10.09 1.40
N ILE A 206 10.54 -8.77 1.37
CA ILE A 206 11.41 -7.80 0.68
C ILE A 206 12.83 -7.87 1.26
N PHE A 207 12.97 -7.87 2.59
CA PHE A 207 14.25 -8.03 3.28
C PHE A 207 14.98 -9.29 2.80
N LYS A 208 14.31 -10.45 2.74
CA LYS A 208 14.92 -11.71 2.29
C LYS A 208 15.33 -11.68 0.81
N LEU A 209 14.57 -10.98 -0.04
CA LEU A 209 14.95 -10.80 -1.45
C LEU A 209 16.20 -9.93 -1.56
N ILE A 210 16.27 -8.79 -0.87
CA ILE A 210 17.45 -7.91 -0.88
C ILE A 210 18.67 -8.63 -0.29
N TYR A 211 18.48 -9.36 0.83
CA TYR A 211 19.50 -10.23 1.43
C TYR A 211 20.03 -11.29 0.45
N SER A 212 19.19 -11.74 -0.47
CA SER A 212 19.50 -12.68 -1.55
C SER A 212 19.90 -11.98 -2.87
N HIS A 213 20.47 -10.78 -2.81
CA HIS A 213 20.89 -9.98 -3.99
C HIS A 213 19.76 -9.76 -5.00
N HIS A 214 18.58 -9.45 -4.48
CA HIS A 214 17.36 -9.22 -5.25
C HIS A 214 16.83 -10.46 -6.00
N GLU A 215 17.41 -11.65 -5.79
CA GLU A 215 17.00 -12.93 -6.38
C GLU A 215 16.07 -13.74 -5.47
N ASP A 216 15.52 -14.85 -6.00
CA ASP A 216 14.65 -15.75 -5.24
C ASP A 216 15.40 -16.32 -4.03
N THR A 217 14.78 -16.22 -2.85
CA THR A 217 15.34 -16.76 -1.61
C THR A 217 15.49 -18.28 -1.70
N SER A 218 16.61 -18.83 -1.24
CA SER A 218 16.84 -20.27 -1.28
C SER A 218 15.82 -21.03 -0.43
N VAL A 219 15.41 -22.21 -0.92
CA VAL A 219 14.40 -23.07 -0.28
C VAL A 219 14.77 -23.41 1.16
N GLU A 220 16.04 -23.74 1.41
CA GLU A 220 16.51 -24.09 2.76
C GLU A 220 16.47 -22.88 3.71
N LEU A 221 16.89 -21.69 3.26
CA LEU A 221 16.81 -20.49 4.09
C LEU A 221 15.37 -20.20 4.49
N ASP A 222 14.43 -20.22 3.54
CA ASP A 222 13.02 -19.92 3.79
C ASP A 222 12.37 -20.95 4.73
N LYS A 223 12.63 -22.24 4.50
CA LYS A 223 12.16 -23.35 5.34
C LYS A 223 12.62 -23.22 6.78
N TYR A 224 13.92 -22.99 7.02
CA TYR A 224 14.45 -22.84 8.37
C TYR A 224 13.94 -21.55 9.03
N GLU A 225 13.83 -20.46 8.27
CA GLU A 225 13.39 -19.16 8.78
C GLU A 225 11.94 -19.24 9.28
N GLN A 226 11.04 -19.81 8.47
CA GLN A 226 9.65 -20.06 8.87
C GLN A 226 9.56 -20.94 10.13
N LYS A 227 10.35 -22.03 10.20
CA LYS A 227 10.39 -22.92 11.36
C LYS A 227 10.83 -22.18 12.62
N TYR A 228 11.91 -21.41 12.56
CA TYR A 228 12.42 -20.67 13.71
C TYR A 228 11.52 -19.51 14.10
N ARG A 229 10.89 -18.83 13.14
CA ARG A 229 9.93 -17.75 13.41
C ARG A 229 8.71 -18.27 14.15
N VAL A 230 8.09 -19.37 13.70
CA VAL A 230 6.96 -19.99 14.41
C VAL A 230 7.35 -20.40 15.83
N ARG A 231 8.55 -20.98 16.02
CA ARG A 231 9.07 -21.32 17.35
C ARG A 231 9.23 -20.07 18.22
N TYR A 232 9.77 -18.99 17.66
CA TYR A 232 9.98 -17.73 18.37
C TYR A 232 8.65 -17.07 18.76
N GLU A 233 7.68 -17.01 17.84
CA GLU A 233 6.32 -16.53 18.09
C GLU A 233 5.65 -17.31 19.24
N ARG A 234 5.66 -18.65 19.18
CA ARG A 234 5.11 -19.51 20.25
C ARG A 234 5.83 -19.29 21.58
N HIS A 235 7.16 -19.16 21.55
CA HIS A 235 7.93 -18.84 22.74
C HIS A 235 7.53 -17.46 23.32
N ARG A 236 7.32 -16.44 22.49
CA ARG A 236 6.83 -15.12 22.96
C ARG A 236 5.40 -15.21 23.53
N ALA A 237 4.48 -15.88 22.84
CA ALA A 237 3.09 -16.03 23.25
C ALA A 237 2.95 -16.79 24.58
N SER A 238 3.81 -17.77 24.83
CA SER A 238 3.83 -18.55 26.08
C SER A 238 4.45 -17.83 27.28
N ARG A 239 4.93 -16.58 27.15
CA ARG A 239 5.53 -15.83 28.27
C ARG A 239 4.59 -15.74 29.48
N LYS A 240 3.28 -15.58 29.25
CA LYS A 240 2.26 -15.54 30.32
C LYS A 240 2.20 -16.83 31.15
N PHE A 241 2.48 -17.97 30.54
CA PHE A 241 2.48 -19.27 31.20
C PHE A 241 3.84 -19.61 31.82
N ARG A 242 4.94 -19.24 31.15
CA ARG A 242 6.30 -19.54 31.63
C ARG A 242 6.78 -18.61 32.74
N ARG A 243 6.23 -17.39 32.82
CA ARG A 243 6.60 -16.36 33.82
C ARG A 243 5.36 -15.62 34.32
N PRO A 244 4.40 -16.31 34.97
CA PRO A 244 3.11 -15.75 35.31
C PRO A 244 3.21 -14.53 36.24
N LEU A 245 4.04 -14.59 37.29
CA LEU A 245 4.22 -13.48 38.24
C LEU A 245 4.79 -12.22 37.56
N ARG A 246 5.81 -12.39 36.70
CA ARG A 246 6.40 -11.26 35.95
C ARG A 246 5.40 -10.71 34.93
N TYR A 247 4.59 -11.56 34.30
CA TYR A 247 3.55 -11.13 33.37
C TYR A 247 2.48 -10.30 34.09
N LEU A 248 1.99 -10.75 35.24
CA LEU A 248 1.01 -10.01 36.05
C LEU A 248 1.57 -8.68 36.57
N ARG A 249 2.83 -8.66 37.06
CA ARG A 249 3.49 -7.42 37.50
C ARG A 249 3.64 -6.42 36.37
N ASN A 250 4.06 -6.87 35.19
CA ASN A 250 4.20 -6.01 34.02
C ASN A 250 2.85 -5.56 33.46
N LYS A 251 1.77 -6.37 33.61
CA LYS A 251 0.41 -5.99 33.22
C LYS A 251 -0.12 -4.83 34.06
N LYS A 252 0.25 -4.74 35.34
CA LYS A 252 -0.07 -3.59 36.21
C LYS A 252 0.65 -2.30 35.78
N ASN A 253 1.81 -2.43 35.15
CA ASN A 253 2.59 -1.30 34.60
C ASN A 253 2.36 -1.08 33.09
N ALA A 254 1.27 -1.61 32.53
CA ALA A 254 1.02 -1.62 31.08
C ALA A 254 0.56 -0.27 30.49
N SER A 255 0.81 0.85 31.18
CA SER A 255 0.52 2.20 30.67
C SER A 255 1.40 2.59 29.48
N GLN A 256 2.41 1.78 29.13
CA GLN A 256 3.31 2.06 28.00
C GLN A 256 2.72 1.58 26.68
N ARG A 257 2.67 2.49 25.70
CA ARG A 257 2.38 2.20 24.28
C ARG A 257 3.25 1.01 23.84
N PRO A 258 2.70 -0.01 23.16
CA PRO A 258 3.52 -1.08 22.62
C PRO A 258 4.52 -0.51 21.63
N VAL A 259 5.70 -1.13 21.52
CA VAL A 259 6.77 -0.70 20.60
C VAL A 259 6.29 -0.64 19.15
N TYR A 260 5.44 -1.58 18.75
CA TYR A 260 4.83 -1.60 17.41
C TYR A 260 3.31 -1.62 17.54
N PRO A 261 2.58 -1.06 16.57
CA PRO A 261 1.13 -1.19 16.51
C PRO A 261 0.71 -2.66 16.38
N LEU A 262 -0.57 -2.93 16.65
CA LEU A 262 -1.16 -4.22 16.33
C LEU A 262 -1.09 -4.44 14.81
N LEU A 263 -0.96 -5.71 14.37
CA LEU A 263 -0.82 -6.02 12.94
C LEU A 263 -1.93 -5.39 12.08
N LYS A 264 -3.19 -5.44 12.53
CA LYS A 264 -4.33 -4.86 11.82
C LYS A 264 -4.29 -3.32 11.72
N ASP A 265 -3.51 -2.68 12.60
CA ASP A 265 -3.37 -1.22 12.68
C ASP A 265 -2.13 -0.73 11.93
N ILE A 266 -1.34 -1.63 11.31
CA ILE A 266 -0.25 -1.27 10.41
C ILE A 266 -0.84 -0.78 9.10
N TRP A 267 -0.57 0.47 8.77
CA TRP A 267 -0.99 1.13 7.55
C TRP A 267 0.12 2.08 7.11
N LEU A 268 0.58 1.93 5.86
CA LEU A 268 1.64 2.73 5.28
C LEU A 268 1.17 3.19 3.89
N TRP A 269 1.31 4.48 3.58
CA TRP A 269 1.03 5.03 2.26
C TRP A 269 2.21 4.81 1.31
N ASP A 270 1.94 4.46 0.05
CA ASP A 270 2.95 4.39 -1.00
C ASP A 270 2.63 5.44 -2.08
N GLU A 271 3.46 6.49 -2.15
CA GLU A 271 3.23 7.62 -3.04
C GLU A 271 3.36 7.22 -4.52
N LYS A 272 4.33 6.36 -4.86
CA LYS A 272 4.61 5.94 -6.26
C LYS A 272 3.42 5.25 -6.91
N SER A 273 2.67 4.46 -6.15
CA SER A 273 1.46 3.79 -6.65
C SER A 273 0.15 4.45 -6.20
N ALA A 274 0.20 5.56 -5.46
CA ALA A 274 -0.93 6.30 -4.88
C ALA A 274 -1.96 5.40 -4.15
N GLN A 275 -1.45 4.45 -3.36
CA GLN A 275 -2.27 3.49 -2.63
C GLN A 275 -1.58 3.02 -1.33
N PRO A 276 -2.33 2.50 -0.35
CA PRO A 276 -1.72 1.95 0.84
C PRO A 276 -1.08 0.60 0.56
N MET A 277 -0.03 0.34 1.32
CA MET A 277 0.79 -0.84 1.27
C MET A 277 0.08 -2.12 1.73
N ILE A 278 0.36 -3.21 1.02
CA ILE A 278 0.00 -4.56 1.48
C ILE A 278 1.07 -5.04 2.46
N ALA A 279 1.10 -4.48 3.67
CA ALA A 279 2.15 -4.75 4.66
C ALA A 279 2.09 -6.19 5.23
N LEU A 280 0.89 -6.74 5.40
CA LEU A 280 0.68 -8.05 6.02
C LEU A 280 0.69 -9.19 5.00
N ASP A 281 1.24 -10.34 5.38
CA ASP A 281 1.12 -11.57 4.61
C ASP A 281 -0.27 -12.24 4.76
N ALA A 282 -0.50 -13.32 4.00
CA ALA A 282 -1.78 -14.03 4.03
C ALA A 282 -2.09 -14.69 5.40
N ARG A 283 -1.06 -15.17 6.13
CA ARG A 283 -1.23 -15.79 7.45
C ARG A 283 -1.61 -14.73 8.49
N GLU A 284 -0.91 -13.61 8.51
CA GLU A 284 -1.16 -12.46 9.38
C GLU A 284 -2.57 -11.90 9.15
N LYS A 285 -2.98 -11.68 7.89
CA LYS A 285 -4.34 -11.24 7.56
C LYS A 285 -5.40 -12.21 8.08
N ARG A 286 -5.21 -13.52 7.89
CA ARG A 286 -6.17 -14.54 8.38
C ARG A 286 -6.33 -14.52 9.89
N GLN A 287 -5.24 -14.28 10.64
CA GLN A 287 -5.29 -14.19 12.11
C GLN A 287 -6.10 -12.98 12.61
N GLN A 288 -6.21 -11.91 11.80
CA GLN A 288 -6.96 -10.70 12.15
C GLN A 288 -8.41 -10.73 11.66
N ARG A 289 -8.80 -11.66 10.77
CA ARG A 289 -10.15 -11.73 10.23
C ARG A 289 -11.17 -12.19 11.27
N GLN A 290 -12.31 -11.52 11.30
CA GLN A 290 -13.43 -11.88 12.17
C GLN A 290 -14.33 -12.92 11.47
N ILE A 291 -14.42 -14.13 12.01
CA ILE A 291 -15.26 -15.21 11.44
C ILE A 291 -16.73 -14.78 11.32
N GLY A 292 -17.24 -14.05 12.33
CA GLY A 292 -18.62 -13.55 12.31
C GLY A 292 -18.91 -12.59 11.15
N TYR A 293 -17.93 -11.80 10.70
CA TYR A 293 -18.09 -10.94 9.52
C TYR A 293 -18.22 -11.77 8.25
N LEU A 294 -17.38 -12.79 8.07
CA LEU A 294 -17.44 -13.69 6.91
C LEU A 294 -18.77 -14.44 6.84
N LEU A 295 -19.28 -14.89 7.99
CA LEU A 295 -20.57 -15.58 8.06
C LEU A 295 -21.73 -14.65 7.69
N ARG A 296 -21.76 -13.41 8.21
CA ARG A 296 -22.78 -12.42 7.85
C ARG A 296 -22.76 -12.11 6.36
N MET A 297 -21.58 -11.90 5.79
CA MET A 297 -21.42 -11.64 4.36
C MET A 297 -21.99 -12.78 3.51
N PHE A 298 -21.66 -14.03 3.85
CA PHE A 298 -22.15 -15.20 3.13
C PHE A 298 -23.66 -15.37 3.24
N LEU A 299 -24.22 -15.32 4.45
CA LEU A 299 -25.66 -15.49 4.68
C LEU A 299 -26.48 -14.40 3.98
N ARG A 300 -26.01 -13.15 4.01
CA ARG A 300 -26.67 -12.02 3.33
C ARG A 300 -26.71 -12.22 1.83
N ALA A 301 -25.59 -12.57 1.23
CA ALA A 301 -25.54 -12.75 -0.20
C ALA A 301 -26.43 -13.90 -0.68
N ILE A 302 -26.49 -15.02 0.05
CA ILE A 302 -27.41 -16.12 -0.28
C ILE A 302 -28.86 -15.65 -0.29
N GLY A 303 -29.26 -14.83 0.70
CA GLY A 303 -30.62 -14.31 0.78
C GLY A 303 -31.00 -13.38 -0.38
N LEU A 304 -30.05 -12.58 -0.88
CA LEU A 304 -30.31 -11.59 -1.93
C LEU A 304 -30.09 -12.12 -3.36
N LEU A 305 -29.28 -13.17 -3.51
CA LEU A 305 -28.84 -13.68 -4.81
C LEU A 305 -29.98 -14.00 -5.79
N PRO A 306 -31.09 -14.66 -5.40
CA PRO A 306 -32.16 -14.98 -6.35
C PRO A 306 -32.84 -13.75 -6.95
N ARG A 307 -32.99 -12.68 -6.18
CA ARG A 307 -33.60 -11.41 -6.63
C ARG A 307 -32.64 -10.68 -7.57
N ILE A 308 -31.39 -10.53 -7.14
CA ILE A 308 -30.33 -9.89 -7.94
C ILE A 308 -30.16 -10.63 -9.26
N TYR A 309 -30.06 -11.95 -9.25
CA TYR A 309 -29.85 -12.76 -10.46
C TYR A 309 -31.00 -12.61 -11.47
N ARG A 310 -32.26 -12.56 -11.00
CA ARG A 310 -33.41 -12.32 -11.88
C ARG A 310 -33.33 -10.95 -12.56
N HIS A 311 -33.02 -9.88 -11.80
CA HIS A 311 -32.84 -8.54 -12.38
C HIS A 311 -31.64 -8.47 -13.32
N TYR A 312 -30.51 -9.06 -12.93
CA TYR A 312 -29.32 -9.18 -13.77
C TYR A 312 -29.62 -9.80 -15.13
N ARG A 313 -30.36 -10.91 -15.19
CA ARG A 313 -30.72 -11.54 -16.48
C ARG A 313 -31.59 -10.63 -17.34
N LYS A 314 -32.52 -9.90 -16.73
CA LYS A 314 -33.38 -8.93 -17.44
C LYS A 314 -32.55 -7.78 -18.01
N LEU A 315 -31.67 -7.20 -17.20
CA LEU A 315 -30.77 -6.11 -17.59
C LEU A 315 -29.81 -6.55 -18.70
N LEU A 316 -29.22 -7.75 -18.57
CA LEU A 316 -28.32 -8.26 -19.61
C LEU A 316 -29.03 -8.41 -20.95
N ALA A 317 -30.28 -8.91 -20.94
CA ALA A 317 -31.11 -9.03 -22.15
C ALA A 317 -31.50 -7.68 -22.77
N SER A 318 -31.51 -6.58 -21.99
CA SER A 318 -31.81 -5.23 -22.47
C SER A 318 -30.56 -4.39 -22.78
N SER A 319 -29.37 -4.97 -22.72
CA SER A 319 -28.11 -4.25 -22.97
C SER A 319 -28.11 -3.61 -24.36
N TYR A 320 -27.65 -2.36 -24.45
CA TYR A 320 -27.52 -1.62 -25.71
C TYR A 320 -28.84 -1.29 -26.44
N GLN A 321 -29.99 -1.45 -25.78
CA GLN A 321 -31.31 -1.17 -26.36
C GLN A 321 -31.81 0.25 -26.05
N GLN A 322 -31.22 0.92 -25.08
CA GLN A 322 -31.60 2.27 -24.68
C GLN A 322 -30.71 3.30 -25.36
N GLN A 323 -31.31 4.41 -25.78
CA GLN A 323 -30.54 5.57 -26.24
C GLN A 323 -29.90 6.27 -25.05
N ILE A 324 -28.60 6.60 -25.15
CA ILE A 324 -27.83 7.17 -24.06
C ILE A 324 -27.20 8.50 -24.51
N LYS A 325 -27.52 9.59 -23.82
CA LYS A 325 -26.82 10.88 -23.99
C LYS A 325 -25.46 10.79 -23.31
N MET A 326 -24.38 10.97 -24.06
CA MET A 326 -23.01 10.82 -23.56
C MET A 326 -22.53 12.01 -22.71
N HIS A 327 -23.20 13.16 -22.84
CA HIS A 327 -22.87 14.38 -22.10
C HIS A 327 -22.68 14.12 -20.60
N GLY A 328 -21.54 14.53 -20.05
CA GLY A 328 -21.21 14.41 -18.63
C GLY A 328 -20.91 12.99 -18.12
N ARG A 329 -20.85 11.97 -18.99
CA ARG A 329 -20.66 10.56 -18.55
C ARG A 329 -19.22 10.06 -18.54
N ILE A 330 -18.34 10.73 -19.29
CA ILE A 330 -16.92 10.40 -19.43
C ILE A 330 -16.14 11.39 -18.57
N GLY A 331 -15.62 10.94 -17.43
CA GLY A 331 -14.81 11.76 -16.53
C GLY A 331 -13.40 11.24 -16.34
N VAL A 332 -12.55 12.10 -15.77
CA VAL A 332 -11.15 11.77 -15.42
C VAL A 332 -10.87 12.18 -13.98
N ALA A 333 -10.03 11.43 -13.29
CA ALA A 333 -9.64 11.76 -11.93
C ALA A 333 -8.35 12.61 -11.90
N LEU A 334 -8.30 13.55 -10.96
CA LEU A 334 -7.15 14.39 -10.64
C LEU A 334 -6.69 14.14 -9.21
N HIS A 335 -5.41 14.40 -8.93
CA HIS A 335 -4.90 14.40 -7.57
C HIS A 335 -4.29 15.78 -7.23
N PRO A 336 -4.81 16.53 -6.24
CA PRO A 336 -4.31 17.88 -5.93
C PRO A 336 -2.93 17.91 -5.25
N HIS A 337 -1.86 17.66 -6.02
CA HIS A 337 -0.48 17.69 -5.53
C HIS A 337 0.33 18.82 -6.19
N PRO A 338 1.18 19.53 -5.44
CA PRO A 338 1.88 20.71 -5.95
C PRO A 338 2.83 20.41 -7.11
N ALA A 339 3.38 19.19 -7.18
CA ALA A 339 4.32 18.83 -8.23
C ALA A 339 3.67 18.68 -9.62
N TYR A 340 2.35 18.49 -9.72
CA TYR A 340 1.70 18.19 -11.00
C TYR A 340 0.37 18.91 -11.27
N ILE A 341 -0.25 19.55 -10.27
CA ILE A 341 -1.60 20.10 -10.44
C ILE A 341 -1.71 21.16 -11.55
N ASP A 342 -0.72 22.05 -11.71
CA ASP A 342 -0.77 23.10 -12.74
C ASP A 342 -0.71 22.51 -14.16
N ALA A 343 0.13 21.49 -14.35
CA ALA A 343 0.21 20.75 -15.60
C ALA A 343 -1.07 19.95 -15.86
N GLU A 344 -1.62 19.29 -14.83
CA GLU A 344 -2.89 18.56 -14.93
C GLU A 344 -4.06 19.46 -15.31
N LEU A 345 -4.15 20.68 -14.77
CA LEU A 345 -5.20 21.64 -15.12
C LEU A 345 -5.09 22.08 -16.59
N SER A 346 -3.88 22.33 -17.08
CA SER A 346 -3.66 22.67 -18.50
C SER A 346 -4.03 21.51 -19.44
N LEU A 347 -3.70 20.28 -19.03
CA LEU A 347 -4.06 19.07 -19.77
C LEU A 347 -5.58 18.83 -19.76
N LEU A 348 -6.25 19.06 -18.63
CA LEU A 348 -7.71 18.98 -18.50
C LEU A 348 -8.42 19.97 -19.44
N GLU A 349 -7.93 21.22 -19.51
CA GLU A 349 -8.46 22.24 -20.43
C GLU A 349 -8.33 21.76 -21.89
N SER A 350 -7.22 21.12 -22.24
CA SER A 350 -7.01 20.57 -23.58
C SER A 350 -7.90 19.36 -23.94
N LEU A 351 -8.50 18.70 -22.93
CA LEU A 351 -9.52 17.66 -23.08
C LEU A 351 -10.95 18.25 -23.20
N GLY A 352 -11.09 19.58 -23.12
CA GLY A 352 -12.39 20.26 -23.12
C GLY A 352 -13.08 20.28 -21.76
N ASN A 353 -12.33 20.12 -20.67
CA ASN A 353 -12.84 20.13 -19.29
C ASN A 353 -13.98 19.11 -19.03
N PRO A 354 -13.76 17.80 -19.26
CA PRO A 354 -14.72 16.78 -18.89
C PRO A 354 -14.97 16.78 -17.37
N PRO A 355 -16.06 16.13 -16.89
CA PRO A 355 -16.28 15.91 -15.47
C PRO A 355 -15.04 15.36 -14.75
N VAL A 356 -14.76 15.88 -13.56
CA VAL A 356 -13.58 15.49 -12.79
C VAL A 356 -13.93 14.80 -11.49
N LEU A 357 -13.08 13.85 -11.08
CA LEU A 357 -13.08 13.32 -9.72
C LEU A 357 -11.84 13.80 -8.97
N ILE A 358 -12.04 14.40 -7.80
CA ILE A 358 -10.95 14.91 -6.94
C ILE A 358 -10.91 14.14 -5.64
N ARG A 359 -9.75 13.57 -5.28
CA ARG A 359 -9.56 12.86 -4.03
C ARG A 359 -9.12 13.76 -2.89
N PHE A 360 -9.66 13.50 -1.71
CA PHE A 360 -9.22 13.99 -0.41
C PHE A 360 -8.91 12.80 0.49
N CYS A 361 -7.68 12.67 0.98
CA CYS A 361 -7.29 11.53 1.80
C CYS A 361 -7.05 11.96 3.26
N HIS A 362 -7.64 11.22 4.20
CA HIS A 362 -7.50 11.54 5.64
C HIS A 362 -6.05 11.49 6.16
N HIS A 363 -5.15 10.74 5.51
CA HIS A 363 -3.75 10.67 5.93
C HIS A 363 -2.92 11.90 5.50
N GLU A 364 -3.44 12.70 4.57
CA GLU A 364 -2.78 13.92 4.10
C GLU A 364 -2.86 15.04 5.14
N THR A 365 -2.12 16.12 4.90
CA THR A 365 -2.09 17.25 5.83
C THR A 365 -3.24 18.23 5.58
N PRO A 366 -3.59 19.09 6.55
CA PRO A 366 -4.54 20.18 6.30
C PRO A 366 -4.17 21.09 5.13
N VAL A 367 -2.87 21.26 4.83
CA VAL A 367 -2.41 22.05 3.68
C VAL A 367 -2.84 21.38 2.37
N ASP A 368 -2.75 20.05 2.29
CA ASP A 368 -3.15 19.29 1.11
C ASP A 368 -4.66 19.34 0.91
N TRP A 369 -5.43 19.23 1.99
CA TRP A 369 -6.89 19.37 1.92
C TRP A 369 -7.30 20.76 1.43
N GLN A 370 -6.66 21.83 1.92
CA GLN A 370 -6.92 23.19 1.45
C GLN A 370 -6.55 23.37 -0.02
N ARG A 371 -5.47 22.72 -0.49
CA ARG A 371 -5.13 22.70 -1.92
C ARG A 371 -6.23 22.04 -2.75
N GLY A 372 -6.72 20.89 -2.32
CA GLY A 372 -7.85 20.21 -2.98
C GLY A 372 -9.11 21.08 -3.02
N ILE A 373 -9.44 21.78 -1.92
CA ILE A 373 -10.55 22.75 -1.88
C ILE A 373 -10.31 23.90 -2.88
N GLY A 374 -9.07 24.40 -2.97
CA GLY A 374 -8.67 25.40 -3.95
C GLY A 374 -8.93 24.96 -5.40
N VAL A 375 -8.56 23.72 -5.74
CA VAL A 375 -8.82 23.13 -7.07
C VAL A 375 -10.32 23.00 -7.34
N VAL A 376 -11.10 22.54 -6.35
CA VAL A 376 -12.58 22.49 -6.47
C VAL A 376 -13.15 23.87 -6.77
N ASN A 377 -12.71 24.90 -6.04
CA ASN A 377 -13.16 26.28 -6.29
C ASN A 377 -12.79 26.77 -7.71
N TYR A 378 -11.55 26.52 -8.13
CA TYR A 378 -11.04 26.92 -9.46
C TYR A 378 -11.86 26.32 -10.61
N LEU A 379 -12.18 25.03 -10.50
CA LEU A 379 -12.94 24.28 -11.51
C LEU A 379 -14.44 24.63 -11.48
N HIS A 380 -15.00 24.81 -10.29
CA HIS A 380 -16.40 25.21 -10.14
C HIS A 380 -16.68 26.57 -10.79
N GLN A 381 -15.78 27.55 -10.62
CA GLN A 381 -15.88 28.86 -11.27
C GLN A 381 -15.85 28.78 -12.80
N ARG A 382 -15.31 27.70 -13.37
CA ARG A 382 -15.25 27.42 -14.82
C ARG A 382 -16.42 26.55 -15.30
N GLY A 383 -17.36 26.20 -14.42
CA GLY A 383 -18.51 25.37 -14.76
C GLY A 383 -18.18 23.90 -15.00
N VAL A 384 -17.02 23.42 -14.53
CA VAL A 384 -16.65 22.00 -14.64
C VAL A 384 -17.45 21.19 -13.62
N ALA A 385 -18.03 20.07 -14.07
CA ALA A 385 -18.71 19.12 -13.21
C ALA A 385 -17.71 18.40 -12.29
N ILE A 386 -17.93 18.41 -10.98
CA ILE A 386 -16.97 17.90 -9.99
C ILE A 386 -17.63 16.85 -9.11
N THR A 387 -16.98 15.70 -9.00
CA THR A 387 -17.20 14.70 -7.95
C THR A 387 -16.03 14.74 -6.98
N ALA A 388 -16.29 14.80 -5.67
CA ALA A 388 -15.24 14.64 -4.67
C ALA A 388 -15.24 13.19 -4.16
N ALA A 389 -14.07 12.65 -3.83
CA ALA A 389 -13.94 11.35 -3.18
C ALA A 389 -13.17 11.51 -1.88
N ILE A 390 -13.75 11.06 -0.76
CA ILE A 390 -13.19 11.19 0.57
C ILE A 390 -12.73 9.82 1.07
N LEU A 391 -11.41 9.68 1.22
CA LEU A 391 -10.75 8.41 1.51
C LEU A 391 -10.36 8.32 2.99
N GLN A 392 -10.68 7.17 3.61
CA GLN A 392 -10.22 6.83 4.95
C GLN A 392 -8.84 6.17 4.92
N ASP A 393 -8.03 6.41 5.95
CA ASP A 393 -6.89 5.59 6.32
C ASP A 393 -7.22 4.75 7.58
N ARG A 394 -6.24 4.02 8.13
CA ARG A 394 -6.49 3.28 9.38
C ARG A 394 -6.74 4.19 10.58
N ARG A 395 -6.18 5.41 10.62
CA ARG A 395 -6.40 6.38 11.71
C ARG A 395 -7.85 6.84 11.76
N ALA A 396 -8.47 7.07 10.60
CA ALA A 396 -9.88 7.46 10.54
C ALA A 396 -10.80 6.46 11.27
N VAL A 397 -10.47 5.16 11.23
CA VAL A 397 -11.22 4.11 11.94
C VAL A 397 -10.89 4.08 13.44
N THR A 398 -9.62 4.22 13.81
CA THR A 398 -9.19 4.11 15.21
C THR A 398 -9.35 5.40 16.01
N ASN A 399 -9.51 6.54 15.34
CA ASN A 399 -9.79 7.84 15.91
C ASN A 399 -10.97 8.55 15.20
N PRO A 400 -12.22 8.23 15.58
CA PRO A 400 -13.41 8.79 14.94
C PRO A 400 -13.54 10.31 15.02
N ALA A 401 -12.93 10.95 16.02
CA ALA A 401 -12.96 12.40 16.19
C ALA A 401 -12.16 13.12 15.08
N GLU A 402 -11.00 12.57 14.70
CA GLU A 402 -10.20 13.09 13.59
C GLU A 402 -10.93 12.91 12.26
N TRP A 403 -11.54 11.73 12.04
CA TRP A 403 -12.36 11.48 10.85
C TRP A 403 -13.52 12.47 10.74
N SER A 404 -14.23 12.72 11.84
CA SER A 404 -15.35 13.67 11.86
C SER A 404 -14.89 15.10 11.58
N SER A 405 -13.74 15.51 12.14
CA SER A 405 -13.16 16.84 11.93
C SER A 405 -12.71 17.06 10.49
N PHE A 406 -12.09 16.05 9.88
CA PHE A 406 -11.71 16.05 8.47
C PHE A 406 -12.93 16.17 7.56
N LEU A 407 -13.97 15.35 7.80
CA LEU A 407 -15.22 15.41 7.05
C LEU A 407 -15.89 16.78 7.15
N GLU A 408 -16.00 17.33 8.36
CA GLU A 408 -16.57 18.67 8.57
C GLU A 408 -15.82 19.72 7.77
N LEU A 409 -14.48 19.72 7.83
CA LEU A 409 -13.63 20.67 7.13
C LEU A 409 -13.83 20.61 5.61
N VAL A 410 -13.73 19.42 5.02
CA VAL A 410 -13.79 19.26 3.56
C VAL A 410 -15.21 19.47 3.06
N VAL A 411 -16.20 18.82 3.65
CA VAL A 411 -17.58 18.84 3.16
C VAL A 411 -18.18 20.24 3.26
N SER A 412 -17.98 20.95 4.38
CA SER A 412 -18.52 22.30 4.53
C SER A 412 -17.96 23.29 3.50
N ALA A 413 -16.74 23.04 2.99
CA ALA A 413 -16.09 23.90 2.02
C ALA A 413 -16.51 23.63 0.56
N ILE A 414 -17.01 22.42 0.25
CA ILE A 414 -17.30 21.98 -1.13
C ILE A 414 -18.76 21.61 -1.39
N ALA A 415 -19.62 21.54 -0.36
CA ALA A 415 -20.97 21.00 -0.45
C ALA A 415 -21.87 21.65 -1.51
N ASP A 416 -21.64 22.92 -1.84
CA ASP A 416 -22.38 23.71 -2.84
C ASP A 416 -21.68 23.77 -4.22
N LYS A 417 -20.51 23.13 -4.37
CA LYS A 417 -19.64 23.24 -5.55
C LYS A 417 -19.45 21.93 -6.31
N VAL A 418 -19.88 20.82 -5.73
CA VAL A 418 -19.73 19.47 -6.29
C VAL A 418 -21.10 18.86 -6.57
N GLU A 419 -21.18 18.01 -7.59
CA GLU A 419 -22.42 17.30 -7.92
C GLU A 419 -22.74 16.21 -6.90
N GLN A 420 -21.69 15.57 -6.39
CA GLN A 420 -21.76 14.44 -5.48
C GLN A 420 -20.43 14.20 -4.77
N ILE A 421 -20.48 13.46 -3.66
CA ILE A 421 -19.32 13.10 -2.84
C ILE A 421 -19.30 11.58 -2.63
N GLU A 422 -18.26 10.91 -3.10
CA GLU A 422 -17.96 9.53 -2.74
C GLU A 422 -17.41 9.46 -1.32
N ILE A 423 -18.07 8.71 -0.44
CA ILE A 423 -17.63 8.52 0.93
C ILE A 423 -17.01 7.15 1.11
N THR A 424 -15.83 7.13 1.73
CA THR A 424 -14.97 5.96 1.92
C THR A 424 -14.44 5.37 0.61
N HIS A 425 -13.52 4.41 0.71
CA HIS A 425 -12.83 3.88 -0.45
C HIS A 425 -12.32 2.46 -0.24
N ALA A 426 -12.56 1.59 -1.23
CA ALA A 426 -12.06 0.22 -1.32
C ALA A 426 -12.18 -0.58 -0.01
N MET A 427 -13.31 -0.44 0.69
CA MET A 427 -13.49 -0.99 2.05
C MET A 427 -13.30 -2.52 2.12
N ASN A 428 -13.57 -3.22 1.01
CA ASN A 428 -13.40 -4.67 0.87
C ASN A 428 -11.92 -5.11 0.73
N ARG A 429 -10.98 -4.17 0.80
CA ARG A 429 -9.54 -4.42 0.81
C ARG A 429 -8.96 -3.90 2.13
N VAL A 430 -8.58 -4.81 3.02
CA VAL A 430 -8.05 -4.49 4.36
C VAL A 430 -6.85 -3.53 4.38
N LYS A 431 -6.11 -3.39 3.26
CA LYS A 431 -5.02 -2.40 3.13
C LYS A 431 -5.53 -0.96 3.23
N TRP A 432 -6.80 -0.70 2.94
CA TRP A 432 -7.47 0.60 3.09
C TRP A 432 -8.03 0.84 4.50
N GLY A 433 -7.53 0.11 5.50
CA GLY A 433 -7.76 0.39 6.92
C GLY A 433 -9.05 -0.17 7.50
N VAL A 434 -9.98 -0.70 6.68
CA VAL A 434 -11.27 -1.25 7.13
C VAL A 434 -11.23 -2.78 7.20
N TRP A 435 -11.62 -3.33 8.35
CA TRP A 435 -11.58 -4.78 8.61
C TRP A 435 -12.95 -5.44 8.78
N SER A 436 -14.02 -4.66 8.94
CA SER A 436 -15.38 -5.18 9.14
C SER A 436 -16.47 -4.22 8.70
N ASP A 437 -17.66 -4.75 8.51
CA ASP A 437 -18.92 -4.00 8.31
C ASP A 437 -19.22 -3.00 9.43
N ARG A 438 -18.81 -3.29 10.67
CA ARG A 438 -18.99 -2.37 11.81
C ARG A 438 -18.08 -1.15 11.74
N GLU A 439 -16.80 -1.39 11.44
CA GLU A 439 -15.83 -0.29 11.22
C GLU A 439 -16.28 0.58 10.04
N PHE A 440 -16.77 -0.04 8.96
CA PHE A 440 -17.35 0.67 7.83
C PHE A 440 -18.57 1.51 8.21
N SER A 441 -19.53 0.94 8.95
CA SER A 441 -20.72 1.67 9.42
C SER A 441 -20.35 2.88 10.29
N THR A 442 -19.33 2.74 11.16
CA THR A 442 -18.82 3.84 12.01
C THR A 442 -18.26 5.00 11.17
N LEU A 443 -17.64 4.73 10.03
CA LEU A 443 -17.15 5.77 9.12
C LEU A 443 -18.29 6.52 8.42
N LEU A 444 -19.42 5.86 8.17
CA LEU A 444 -20.58 6.46 7.51
C LEU A 444 -21.41 7.37 8.44
N GLU A 445 -21.44 7.08 9.74
CA GLU A 445 -22.21 7.85 10.73
C GLU A 445 -21.99 9.38 10.66
N PRO A 446 -20.75 9.90 10.72
CA PRO A 446 -20.52 11.35 10.63
C PRO A 446 -20.88 11.94 9.25
N ALA A 447 -20.72 11.18 8.16
CA ALA A 447 -21.08 11.65 6.82
C ALA A 447 -22.60 11.85 6.66
N PHE A 448 -23.41 10.90 7.14
CA PHE A 448 -24.87 11.04 7.11
C PHE A 448 -25.40 12.02 8.18
N ALA A 449 -24.66 12.23 9.27
CA ALA A 449 -24.95 13.32 10.19
C ALA A 449 -24.74 14.70 9.53
N LEU A 450 -23.65 14.87 8.77
CA LEU A 450 -23.37 16.07 7.99
C LEU A 450 -24.43 16.37 6.94
N GLN A 451 -24.99 15.35 6.30
CA GLN A 451 -26.06 15.53 5.31
C GLN A 451 -27.28 16.26 5.88
N ARG A 452 -27.55 16.15 7.19
CA ARG A 452 -28.65 16.90 7.83
C ARG A 452 -28.38 18.41 7.87
N ARG A 453 -27.11 18.82 7.92
CA ARG A 453 -26.65 20.21 7.90
C ARG A 453 -26.43 20.73 6.48
N PHE A 454 -26.08 19.85 5.55
CA PHE A 454 -25.93 20.14 4.13
C PHE A 454 -26.84 19.22 3.30
N PRO A 455 -28.17 19.48 3.27
CA PRO A 455 -29.15 18.59 2.62
C PRO A 455 -28.93 18.42 1.11
N GLN A 456 -28.22 19.34 0.47
CA GLN A 456 -27.86 19.28 -0.95
C GLN A 456 -26.79 18.23 -1.26
N VAL A 457 -26.02 17.77 -0.26
CA VAL A 457 -24.95 16.79 -0.47
C VAL A 457 -25.52 15.45 -0.90
N LYS A 458 -25.05 14.98 -2.06
CA LYS A 458 -25.36 13.66 -2.61
C LYS A 458 -24.22 12.69 -2.33
N TRP A 459 -24.41 11.80 -1.37
CA TRP A 459 -23.43 10.76 -1.07
C TRP A 459 -23.50 9.63 -2.09
N ILE A 460 -22.38 9.29 -2.71
CA ILE A 460 -22.23 8.04 -3.48
C ILE A 460 -21.34 7.05 -2.71
N GLY A 461 -21.58 5.76 -2.91
CA GLY A 461 -20.88 4.72 -2.18
C GLY A 461 -21.35 3.33 -2.59
N PRO A 462 -20.75 2.24 -2.07
CA PRO A 462 -19.76 2.21 -0.99
C PRO A 462 -18.31 2.08 -1.48
N ALA A 463 -18.05 2.42 -2.75
CA ALA A 463 -16.70 2.40 -3.33
C ALA A 463 -15.98 1.06 -3.12
N CYS A 464 -16.64 -0.07 -3.39
CA CYS A 464 -15.99 -1.37 -3.35
C CYS A 464 -15.12 -1.58 -4.60
N ILE A 465 -14.01 -2.30 -4.47
CA ILE A 465 -13.04 -2.51 -5.54
C ILE A 465 -13.02 -3.95 -6.08
N ASP A 466 -12.73 -4.07 -7.37
CA ASP A 466 -12.66 -5.29 -8.15
C ASP A 466 -14.02 -6.01 -8.27
N PHE A 467 -14.01 -7.16 -8.95
CA PHE A 467 -15.17 -8.03 -9.07
C PHE A 467 -15.41 -8.88 -7.79
N GLU A 468 -15.77 -8.21 -6.69
CA GLU A 468 -16.10 -8.82 -5.39
C GLU A 468 -17.43 -8.29 -4.83
N TYR A 469 -18.54 -8.80 -5.36
CA TYR A 469 -19.85 -8.24 -5.02
C TYR A 469 -20.41 -8.76 -3.69
N MET A 470 -19.84 -9.83 -3.13
CA MET A 470 -20.22 -10.33 -1.80
C MET A 470 -19.93 -9.28 -0.69
N PRO A 471 -18.72 -8.69 -0.62
CA PRO A 471 -18.46 -7.51 0.19
C PRO A 471 -19.37 -6.32 -0.12
N LEU A 472 -19.64 -6.03 -1.39
CA LEU A 472 -20.52 -4.91 -1.80
C LEU A 472 -21.92 -5.02 -1.17
N LEU A 473 -22.54 -6.20 -1.24
CA LEU A 473 -23.84 -6.44 -0.60
C LEU A 473 -23.79 -6.22 0.91
N THR A 474 -22.68 -6.62 1.54
CA THR A 474 -22.48 -6.42 2.97
C THR A 474 -22.26 -4.94 3.31
N ALA A 475 -21.56 -4.20 2.46
CA ALA A 475 -21.35 -2.76 2.57
C ALA A 475 -22.68 -1.98 2.55
N LEU A 476 -23.53 -2.27 1.57
CA LEU A 476 -24.83 -1.60 1.42
C LEU A 476 -25.71 -1.82 2.64
N SER A 477 -25.71 -3.03 3.20
CA SER A 477 -26.45 -3.33 4.43
C SER A 477 -25.85 -2.74 5.73
N ALA A 478 -24.71 -2.07 5.65
CA ALA A 478 -24.10 -1.33 6.76
C ALA A 478 -24.39 0.18 6.70
N VAL A 479 -25.07 0.64 5.63
CA VAL A 479 -25.60 2.00 5.52
C VAL A 479 -26.62 2.24 6.64
N PRO A 480 -26.60 3.41 7.33
CA PRO A 480 -27.57 3.71 8.38
C PRO A 480 -29.02 3.55 7.93
N LYS A 481 -29.90 3.08 8.83
CA LYS A 481 -31.32 2.91 8.51
C LYS A 481 -31.95 4.24 8.09
N GLY A 482 -32.69 4.22 6.98
CA GLY A 482 -33.33 5.40 6.39
C GLY A 482 -32.39 6.26 5.54
N ALA A 483 -31.08 5.98 5.53
CA ALA A 483 -30.12 6.63 4.65
C ALA A 483 -29.94 5.85 3.35
N LYS A 484 -29.60 6.57 2.28
CA LYS A 484 -29.34 6.02 0.94
C LYS A 484 -28.19 6.78 0.28
N PHE A 485 -27.47 6.07 -0.59
CA PHE A 485 -26.58 6.70 -1.55
C PHE A 485 -27.36 7.14 -2.79
N SER A 486 -27.03 8.30 -3.35
CA SER A 486 -27.59 8.77 -4.63
C SER A 486 -27.14 7.92 -5.81
N ALA A 487 -25.97 7.28 -5.70
CA ALA A 487 -25.51 6.30 -6.67
C ALA A 487 -24.68 5.21 -5.99
N LEU A 488 -24.74 4.01 -6.56
CA LEU A 488 -23.81 2.94 -6.25
C LEU A 488 -22.49 3.24 -6.93
N SER A 489 -21.46 3.60 -6.15
CA SER A 489 -20.11 3.80 -6.66
C SER A 489 -19.26 2.53 -6.52
N HIS A 490 -18.43 2.24 -7.53
CA HIS A 490 -17.59 1.05 -7.58
C HIS A 490 -16.30 1.27 -8.36
N LEU A 491 -15.20 0.65 -7.91
CA LEU A 491 -13.91 0.69 -8.58
C LEU A 491 -13.76 -0.59 -9.42
N LEU A 492 -14.17 -0.53 -10.69
CA LEU A 492 -14.33 -1.70 -11.54
C LEU A 492 -13.08 -2.01 -12.38
N TYR A 493 -12.05 -2.53 -11.72
CA TYR A 493 -10.87 -3.05 -12.42
C TYR A 493 -11.16 -4.40 -13.09
N VAL A 494 -10.80 -4.49 -14.37
CA VAL A 494 -10.82 -5.72 -15.18
C VAL A 494 -9.45 -6.04 -15.81
N ASP A 495 -8.46 -5.21 -15.49
CA ASP A 495 -7.07 -5.19 -15.98
C ASP A 495 -6.38 -6.56 -16.01
N ARG A 496 -6.61 -7.38 -14.99
CA ARG A 496 -5.95 -8.70 -14.87
C ARG A 496 -6.32 -9.69 -15.97
N ARG A 497 -7.29 -9.36 -16.84
CA ARG A 497 -7.73 -10.19 -17.96
C ARG A 497 -7.27 -9.62 -19.32
N GLY A 498 -6.51 -8.52 -19.36
CA GLY A 498 -6.21 -7.79 -20.60
C GLY A 498 -7.44 -6.99 -21.05
N ALA A 499 -7.88 -7.20 -22.30
CA ALA A 499 -9.01 -6.48 -22.89
C ALA A 499 -10.31 -6.52 -22.06
N PRO A 500 -11.14 -5.44 -22.08
CA PRO A 500 -12.37 -5.35 -21.28
C PRO A 500 -13.43 -6.41 -21.62
N GLU A 501 -13.40 -6.99 -22.81
CA GLU A 501 -14.27 -8.07 -23.29
C GLU A 501 -13.86 -9.43 -22.71
N ASN A 502 -12.62 -9.59 -22.25
CA ASN A 502 -12.14 -10.85 -21.71
C ASN A 502 -12.88 -11.22 -20.41
N LYS A 503 -13.24 -12.51 -20.30
CA LYS A 503 -14.07 -12.99 -19.20
C LYS A 503 -13.25 -13.41 -17.98
N GLN A 504 -13.77 -13.10 -16.80
CA GLN A 504 -13.40 -13.72 -15.53
C GLN A 504 -14.50 -14.72 -15.15
N GLY A 505 -14.27 -16.00 -15.40
CA GLY A 505 -15.35 -16.99 -15.39
C GLY A 505 -16.33 -16.71 -16.52
N TYR A 506 -17.59 -16.41 -16.19
CA TYR A 506 -18.62 -16.08 -17.17
C TYR A 506 -18.82 -14.57 -17.40
N PHE A 507 -18.03 -13.72 -16.72
CA PHE A 507 -18.29 -12.28 -16.65
C PHE A 507 -17.19 -11.45 -17.34
N SER A 508 -17.51 -10.81 -18.46
CA SER A 508 -16.74 -9.69 -19.04
C SER A 508 -17.13 -8.37 -18.36
N THR A 509 -16.61 -7.24 -18.84
CA THR A 509 -17.02 -5.91 -18.37
C THR A 509 -18.53 -5.67 -18.49
N LEU A 510 -19.18 -6.17 -19.56
CA LEU A 510 -20.62 -6.01 -19.75
C LEU A 510 -21.41 -6.72 -18.64
N GLU A 511 -21.15 -8.01 -18.41
CA GLU A 511 -21.89 -8.77 -17.40
C GLU A 511 -21.61 -8.26 -15.99
N LYS A 512 -20.37 -7.81 -15.70
CA LYS A 512 -20.02 -7.17 -14.44
C LYS A 512 -20.85 -5.90 -14.22
N SER A 513 -20.98 -5.06 -15.24
CA SER A 513 -21.75 -3.82 -15.21
C SER A 513 -23.25 -4.08 -15.01
N ALA A 514 -23.82 -5.02 -15.76
CA ALA A 514 -25.23 -5.42 -15.61
C ALA A 514 -25.53 -5.97 -14.20
N LEU A 515 -24.60 -6.74 -13.63
CA LEU A 515 -24.76 -7.25 -12.27
C LEU A 515 -24.64 -6.12 -11.23
N LEU A 516 -23.78 -5.12 -11.45
CA LEU A 516 -23.66 -3.95 -10.59
C LEU A 516 -24.96 -3.13 -10.59
N ARG A 517 -25.54 -2.89 -11.77
CA ARG A 517 -26.86 -2.27 -11.94
C ARG A 517 -27.97 -3.06 -11.27
N ALA A 518 -27.95 -4.39 -11.38
CA ALA A 518 -28.91 -5.23 -10.68
C ALA A 518 -28.81 -5.09 -9.15
N VAL A 519 -27.60 -4.93 -8.60
CA VAL A 519 -27.42 -4.64 -7.17
C VAL A 519 -27.98 -3.27 -6.81
N ALA A 520 -27.68 -2.23 -7.59
CA ALA A 520 -28.19 -0.88 -7.36
C ALA A 520 -29.73 -0.82 -7.41
N GLU A 521 -30.37 -1.48 -8.36
CA GLU A 521 -31.83 -1.49 -8.53
C GLU A 521 -32.59 -2.37 -7.52
N THR A 522 -31.91 -3.35 -6.92
CA THR A 522 -32.53 -4.24 -5.93
C THR A 522 -32.29 -3.84 -4.48
N SER A 523 -31.31 -2.95 -4.25
CA SER A 523 -30.97 -2.42 -2.95
C SER A 523 -31.90 -1.28 -2.54
N GLU A 524 -32.31 -1.26 -1.27
CA GLU A 524 -33.07 -0.14 -0.69
C GLU A 524 -32.18 1.05 -0.29
N HIS A 525 -30.86 0.88 -0.34
CA HIS A 525 -29.85 1.86 0.09
C HIS A 525 -29.23 2.67 -1.05
N THR A 526 -29.77 2.59 -2.26
CA THR A 526 -29.27 3.28 -3.46
C THR A 526 -30.42 3.85 -4.28
N GLU A 527 -30.20 4.96 -5.01
CA GLU A 527 -31.18 5.56 -5.93
C GLU A 527 -31.07 5.01 -7.37
N ASN A 528 -30.67 3.73 -7.52
CA ASN A 528 -30.59 2.99 -8.78
C ASN A 528 -29.57 3.49 -9.82
N GLN A 529 -28.77 4.51 -9.50
CA GLN A 529 -27.66 4.94 -10.35
C GLN A 529 -26.40 4.13 -10.07
N VAL A 530 -25.53 4.00 -11.09
CA VAL A 530 -24.25 3.30 -11.00
C VAL A 530 -23.14 4.18 -11.54
N ILE A 531 -22.11 4.38 -10.73
CA ILE A 531 -20.93 5.15 -11.08
C ILE A 531 -19.70 4.26 -10.94
N ILE A 532 -18.91 4.18 -12.01
CA ILE A 532 -17.57 3.61 -11.91
C ILE A 532 -16.64 4.76 -11.56
N SER A 533 -16.33 4.91 -10.29
CA SER A 533 -15.51 6.02 -9.79
C SER A 533 -14.02 5.84 -10.06
N GLU A 534 -13.60 4.64 -10.46
CA GLU A 534 -12.21 4.34 -10.76
C GLU A 534 -12.04 3.08 -11.60
N VAL A 535 -11.22 3.21 -12.64
CA VAL A 535 -10.71 2.14 -13.49
C VAL A 535 -9.46 2.62 -14.23
N ASN A 536 -8.52 1.72 -14.47
CA ASN A 536 -7.41 1.86 -15.43
C ASN A 536 -6.77 0.50 -15.71
N TRP A 537 -5.68 0.52 -16.48
CA TRP A 537 -4.74 -0.58 -16.60
C TRP A 537 -3.35 -0.14 -16.15
N PRO A 538 -2.59 -1.03 -15.48
CA PRO A 538 -1.17 -0.83 -15.25
C PRO A 538 -0.40 -0.94 -16.57
N LEU A 539 0.60 -0.07 -16.76
CA LEU A 539 1.50 -0.09 -17.92
C LEU A 539 2.67 -1.04 -17.69
N LYS A 540 3.10 -1.73 -18.77
CA LYS A 540 4.33 -2.55 -18.79
C LYS A 540 5.55 -1.68 -18.47
N ASP A 541 6.53 -2.30 -17.82
CA ASP A 541 7.88 -1.73 -17.63
C ASP A 541 7.99 -0.45 -16.79
N THR A 542 6.98 -0.16 -15.97
CA THR A 542 6.98 1.00 -15.07
C THR A 542 7.52 0.70 -13.66
N GLY A 543 8.07 -0.52 -13.46
CA GLY A 543 8.81 -0.87 -12.25
C GLY A 543 7.98 -0.75 -10.97
N GLU A 544 8.48 -0.05 -9.97
CA GLU A 544 7.81 0.14 -8.66
C GLU A 544 6.60 1.09 -8.71
N TRP A 545 6.41 1.82 -9.80
CA TRP A 545 5.28 2.75 -10.00
C TRP A 545 4.00 2.03 -10.44
N SER A 546 4.10 0.80 -10.95
CA SER A 546 2.91 0.02 -11.28
C SER A 546 2.23 -0.50 -10.00
N PRO A 547 0.90 -0.41 -9.89
CA PRO A 547 0.13 -0.88 -8.74
C PRO A 547 0.19 -2.40 -8.54
N VAL A 548 0.71 -3.14 -9.54
CA VAL A 548 0.87 -4.61 -9.50
C VAL A 548 2.21 -5.01 -8.88
N THR A 549 3.25 -4.23 -9.13
CA THR A 549 4.66 -4.54 -8.82
C THR A 549 5.19 -3.73 -7.65
N CYS A 550 4.52 -2.66 -7.24
CA CYS A 550 4.80 -1.94 -6.00
C CYS A 550 4.76 -2.86 -4.77
N PRO A 551 5.47 -2.52 -3.69
CA PRO A 551 6.47 -1.45 -3.61
C PRO A 551 7.84 -1.86 -4.16
N TYR A 552 7.97 -3.11 -4.62
CA TYR A 552 9.26 -3.74 -4.87
C TYR A 552 9.14 -4.78 -5.97
N VAL A 553 9.93 -4.60 -7.03
CA VAL A 553 9.92 -5.47 -8.20
C VAL A 553 10.60 -6.82 -7.88
N THR A 554 9.79 -7.77 -7.42
CA THR A 554 10.27 -9.13 -7.11
C THR A 554 10.82 -9.86 -8.36
N PRO A 555 11.67 -10.90 -8.21
CA PRO A 555 12.13 -11.73 -9.34
C PRO A 555 10.99 -12.26 -10.22
N LYS A 556 9.87 -12.65 -9.60
CA LYS A 556 8.65 -13.05 -10.29
C LYS A 556 8.17 -11.95 -11.26
N TRP A 557 8.14 -10.71 -10.80
CA TRP A 557 7.65 -9.59 -11.60
C TRP A 557 8.62 -9.14 -12.69
N ARG A 558 9.94 -9.22 -12.43
CA ARG A 558 10.96 -9.05 -13.47
C ARG A 558 10.78 -10.06 -14.62
N ARG A 559 10.42 -11.31 -14.30
CA ARG A 559 10.17 -12.36 -15.31
C ARG A 559 8.84 -12.20 -16.05
N LEU A 560 7.77 -11.84 -15.34
CA LEU A 560 6.41 -11.78 -15.93
C LEU A 560 6.11 -10.48 -16.66
N ARG A 561 6.76 -9.36 -16.29
CA ARG A 561 6.53 -8.01 -16.85
C ARG A 561 5.03 -7.69 -16.99
N PRO A 562 4.27 -7.67 -15.87
CA PRO A 562 2.82 -7.46 -15.92
C PRO A 562 2.49 -6.03 -16.36
N GLY A 563 1.27 -5.86 -16.90
CA GLY A 563 0.76 -4.60 -17.42
C GLY A 563 0.43 -4.70 -18.90
N GLU A 564 0.04 -3.59 -19.51
CA GLU A 564 -0.25 -3.45 -20.93
C GLU A 564 0.71 -2.47 -21.61
N THR A 565 0.87 -2.58 -22.94
CA THR A 565 1.54 -1.54 -23.72
C THR A 565 0.70 -0.26 -23.75
N GLU A 566 1.32 0.87 -24.08
CA GLU A 566 0.60 2.14 -24.20
C GLU A 566 -0.53 2.09 -25.26
N ASP A 567 -0.34 1.33 -26.34
CA ASP A 567 -1.34 1.18 -27.39
C ASP A 567 -2.50 0.26 -26.97
N GLU A 568 -2.20 -0.89 -26.35
CA GLU A 568 -3.21 -1.77 -25.73
C GLU A 568 -4.05 -0.98 -24.71
N TYR A 569 -3.39 -0.19 -23.86
CA TYR A 569 -4.04 0.66 -22.87
C TYR A 569 -5.01 1.67 -23.49
N ALA A 570 -4.60 2.35 -24.58
CA ALA A 570 -5.43 3.31 -25.29
C ALA A 570 -6.66 2.64 -25.94
N ASN A 571 -6.49 1.45 -26.52
CA ASN A 571 -7.60 0.65 -27.05
C ASN A 571 -8.58 0.27 -25.94
N TYR A 572 -8.07 -0.22 -24.81
CA TYR A 572 -8.90 -0.67 -23.68
C TYR A 572 -9.64 0.49 -23.04
N LEU A 573 -9.06 1.70 -23.02
CA LEU A 573 -9.73 2.91 -22.56
C LEU A 573 -11.02 3.18 -23.32
N VAL A 574 -10.93 3.33 -24.64
CA VAL A 574 -12.09 3.64 -25.47
C VAL A 574 -13.13 2.52 -25.40
N ARG A 575 -12.67 1.26 -25.51
CA ARG A 575 -13.55 0.09 -25.46
C ARG A 575 -14.29 -0.03 -24.13
N PHE A 576 -13.62 0.24 -22.99
CA PHE A 576 -14.24 0.18 -21.68
C PHE A 576 -15.36 1.22 -21.53
N TYR A 577 -15.11 2.48 -21.89
CA TYR A 577 -16.14 3.53 -21.83
C TYR A 577 -17.38 3.14 -22.66
N ILE A 578 -17.16 2.61 -23.86
CA ILE A 578 -18.25 2.31 -24.79
C ILE A 578 -19.03 1.08 -24.33
N ILE A 579 -18.35 0.00 -23.92
CA ILE A 579 -18.99 -1.21 -23.39
C ILE A 579 -19.83 -0.88 -22.15
N THR A 580 -19.31 -0.04 -21.25
CA THR A 580 -20.00 0.29 -20.00
C THR A 580 -21.15 1.28 -20.22
N LEU A 581 -20.87 2.47 -20.75
CA LEU A 581 -21.86 3.54 -20.87
C LEU A 581 -22.97 3.19 -21.87
N CYS A 582 -22.62 2.64 -23.04
CA CYS A 582 -23.63 2.33 -24.06
C CYS A 582 -24.47 1.11 -23.69
N SER A 583 -24.04 0.28 -22.73
CA SER A 583 -24.86 -0.84 -22.26
C SER A 583 -26.15 -0.41 -21.58
N GLY A 584 -26.20 0.81 -21.05
CA GLY A 584 -27.28 1.32 -20.20
C GLY A 584 -27.14 0.95 -18.71
N HIS A 585 -26.07 0.24 -18.32
CA HIS A 585 -25.89 -0.24 -16.95
C HIS A 585 -25.07 0.70 -16.06
N VAL A 586 -24.31 1.62 -16.65
CA VAL A 586 -23.43 2.56 -15.94
C VAL A 586 -23.77 3.98 -16.37
N ASP A 587 -23.93 4.87 -15.38
CA ASP A 587 -24.34 6.24 -15.61
C ASP A 587 -23.14 7.16 -15.86
N GLN A 588 -22.03 6.93 -15.18
CA GLN A 588 -20.80 7.73 -15.31
C GLN A 588 -19.55 6.88 -15.00
N VAL A 589 -18.45 7.18 -15.69
CA VAL A 589 -17.16 6.50 -15.51
C VAL A 589 -16.06 7.53 -15.34
N PHE A 590 -15.24 7.39 -14.30
CA PHE A 590 -14.04 8.19 -14.07
C PHE A 590 -12.77 7.35 -14.30
N TRP A 591 -11.92 7.81 -15.21
CA TRP A 591 -10.61 7.18 -15.42
C TRP A 591 -9.64 7.57 -14.34
N TRP A 592 -9.00 6.59 -13.69
CA TRP A 592 -8.00 6.83 -12.65
C TRP A 592 -6.59 6.68 -13.23
N ARG A 593 -5.78 7.70 -13.39
CA ARG A 593 -6.01 9.13 -13.23
C ARG A 593 -5.33 9.86 -14.40
N LEU A 594 -5.48 11.17 -14.47
CA LEU A 594 -4.94 11.96 -15.58
C LEU A 594 -3.42 11.78 -15.74
N SER A 595 -2.62 12.02 -14.69
CA SER A 595 -1.16 11.90 -14.75
C SER A 595 -0.64 10.88 -13.73
N ALA A 596 0.11 9.89 -14.18
CA ALA A 596 0.78 8.88 -13.35
C ALA A 596 1.74 8.05 -14.22
N PHE A 597 2.97 7.85 -13.78
CA PHE A 597 3.95 7.09 -14.54
C PHE A 597 3.50 5.64 -14.79
N GLY A 598 2.97 4.96 -13.76
CA GLY A 598 2.65 3.54 -13.82
C GLY A 598 1.36 3.15 -14.55
N TYR A 599 0.43 4.10 -14.76
CA TYR A 599 -0.95 3.81 -15.18
C TYR A 599 -1.75 5.05 -15.63
N GLY A 600 -1.16 6.24 -15.67
CA GLY A 600 -1.85 7.48 -16.06
C GLY A 600 -1.98 7.64 -17.56
N LEU A 601 -2.86 8.55 -17.98
CA LEU A 601 -2.96 8.97 -19.39
C LEU A 601 -1.73 9.77 -19.83
N VAL A 602 -1.06 10.39 -18.85
CA VAL A 602 0.11 11.24 -19.02
C VAL A 602 1.24 10.75 -18.11
N ASP A 603 2.47 10.84 -18.59
CA ASP A 603 3.70 10.51 -17.87
C ASP A 603 4.15 11.69 -16.99
N ASP A 604 3.85 11.65 -15.70
CA ASP A 604 4.18 12.71 -14.73
C ASP A 604 5.64 12.73 -14.25
N VAL A 605 6.46 11.77 -14.70
CA VAL A 605 7.90 11.70 -14.38
C VAL A 605 8.75 12.27 -15.52
N HIS A 606 8.30 12.12 -16.76
CA HIS A 606 9.01 12.56 -17.96
C HIS A 606 8.27 13.70 -18.66
N GLU A 607 8.32 14.89 -18.06
CA GLU A 607 7.82 16.16 -18.64
C GLU A 607 6.35 16.14 -19.06
N PHE A 608 5.48 15.40 -18.37
CA PHE A 608 4.05 15.32 -18.70
C PHE A 608 3.79 14.87 -20.14
N ARG A 609 4.59 13.92 -20.66
CA ARG A 609 4.39 13.36 -22.00
C ARG A 609 3.01 12.71 -22.10
N GLN A 610 2.23 13.17 -23.08
CA GLN A 610 0.94 12.57 -23.43
C GLN A 610 1.15 11.17 -24.03
N ARG A 611 0.47 10.17 -23.47
CA ARG A 611 0.46 8.81 -24.03
C ARG A 611 -0.65 8.69 -25.09
N PRO A 612 -0.61 7.66 -25.96
CA PRO A 612 -1.71 7.35 -26.88
C PRO A 612 -3.10 7.35 -26.21
N ALA A 613 -3.20 6.88 -24.96
CA ALA A 613 -4.47 6.88 -24.23
C ALA A 613 -5.04 8.28 -23.96
N PHE A 614 -4.19 9.30 -23.78
CA PHE A 614 -4.63 10.70 -23.66
C PHE A 614 -5.21 11.20 -24.98
N VAL A 615 -4.53 10.92 -26.09
CA VAL A 615 -4.97 11.29 -27.44
C VAL A 615 -6.30 10.60 -27.78
N ALA A 616 -6.40 9.31 -27.50
CA ALA A 616 -7.61 8.52 -27.67
C ALA A 616 -8.80 9.06 -26.86
N LEU A 617 -8.58 9.44 -25.59
CA LEU A 617 -9.62 10.06 -24.76
C LEU A 617 -10.04 11.42 -25.33
N LYS A 618 -9.09 12.24 -25.78
CA LYS A 618 -9.37 13.53 -26.41
C LYS A 618 -10.24 13.36 -27.65
N MET A 619 -9.90 12.40 -28.52
CA MET A 619 -10.68 12.07 -29.71
C MET A 619 -12.09 11.55 -29.35
N LEU A 620 -12.19 10.68 -28.35
CA LEU A 620 -13.46 10.15 -27.86
C LEU A 620 -14.38 11.27 -27.32
N LEU A 621 -13.86 12.16 -26.47
CA LEU A 621 -14.60 13.32 -25.94
C LEU A 621 -15.01 14.27 -27.07
N ALA A 622 -14.06 14.61 -27.95
CA ALA A 622 -14.29 15.52 -29.07
C ALA A 622 -15.32 15.00 -30.06
N THR A 623 -15.47 13.67 -30.21
CA THR A 623 -16.35 13.03 -31.22
C THR A 623 -17.68 12.58 -30.63
N LEU A 624 -17.64 11.88 -29.49
CA LEU A 624 -18.79 11.21 -28.88
C LEU A 624 -19.21 11.83 -27.54
N GLY A 625 -18.46 12.75 -26.94
CA GLY A 625 -18.77 13.33 -25.62
C GLY A 625 -20.13 14.02 -25.55
N GLU A 626 -20.58 14.62 -26.66
CA GLU A 626 -21.90 15.25 -26.80
C GLU A 626 -22.88 14.45 -27.68
N ALA A 627 -22.51 13.23 -28.07
CA ALA A 627 -23.34 12.41 -28.94
C ALA A 627 -24.44 11.68 -28.16
N VAL A 628 -25.43 11.17 -28.90
CA VAL A 628 -26.44 10.23 -28.40
C VAL A 628 -26.11 8.86 -28.97
N PHE A 629 -25.80 7.90 -28.10
CA PHE A 629 -25.76 6.49 -28.46
C PHE A 629 -27.15 6.04 -28.91
N ILE A 630 -27.24 5.41 -30.07
CA ILE A 630 -28.50 4.95 -30.67
C ILE A 630 -28.70 3.46 -30.44
N ARG A 631 -27.71 2.63 -30.85
CA ARG A 631 -27.78 1.17 -30.76
C ARG A 631 -26.43 0.50 -31.02
N LYS A 632 -26.28 -0.74 -30.54
CA LYS A 632 -25.26 -1.68 -31.01
C LYS A 632 -25.84 -2.51 -32.16
N TRP A 633 -25.13 -2.61 -33.27
CA TRP A 633 -25.59 -3.41 -34.41
C TRP A 633 -25.53 -4.91 -34.09
N PRO A 634 -26.46 -5.72 -34.64
CA PRO A 634 -26.42 -7.17 -34.50
C PRO A 634 -25.32 -7.75 -35.39
N THR A 635 -24.13 -7.89 -34.81
CA THR A 635 -22.91 -8.38 -35.47
C THR A 635 -22.45 -9.71 -34.88
N GLN A 636 -21.45 -10.34 -35.52
CA GLN A 636 -20.71 -11.46 -34.92
C GLN A 636 -20.13 -11.06 -33.56
N SER A 637 -19.91 -12.03 -32.68
CA SER A 637 -19.46 -11.78 -31.30
C SER A 637 -18.11 -11.07 -31.17
N SER A 638 -17.24 -11.24 -32.18
CA SER A 638 -15.92 -10.58 -32.25
C SER A 638 -15.99 -9.15 -32.77
N LEU A 639 -17.03 -8.79 -33.54
CA LEU A 639 -17.19 -7.45 -34.10
C LEU A 639 -18.09 -6.59 -33.23
N TYR A 640 -17.56 -5.46 -32.81
CA TYR A 640 -18.27 -4.44 -32.05
C TYR A 640 -18.54 -3.27 -32.98
N LEU A 641 -19.81 -2.95 -33.21
CA LEU A 641 -20.24 -1.84 -34.06
C LEU A 641 -21.36 -1.06 -33.35
N PHE A 642 -21.08 0.20 -33.04
CA PHE A 642 -21.96 1.10 -32.30
C PHE A 642 -22.33 2.29 -33.18
N GLU A 643 -23.58 2.71 -33.11
CA GLU A 643 -24.11 3.86 -33.86
C GLU A 643 -24.47 4.99 -32.89
N PHE A 644 -24.03 6.18 -33.24
CA PHE A 644 -24.24 7.42 -32.50
C PHE A 644 -24.80 8.50 -33.43
N GLU A 645 -25.55 9.42 -32.86
CA GLU A 645 -25.99 10.64 -33.54
C GLU A 645 -25.37 11.85 -32.85
N ARG A 646 -24.82 12.79 -33.65
CA ARG A 646 -24.37 14.09 -33.16
C ARG A 646 -24.64 15.17 -34.19
N ASN A 647 -25.40 16.19 -33.80
CA ASN A 647 -25.76 17.33 -34.66
C ASN A 647 -26.33 16.90 -36.02
N GLY A 648 -27.18 15.86 -36.03
CA GLY A 648 -27.75 15.30 -37.26
C GLY A 648 -26.82 14.44 -38.11
N LYS A 649 -25.55 14.27 -37.72
CA LYS A 649 -24.60 13.34 -38.36
C LYS A 649 -24.59 12.01 -37.63
N ILE A 650 -24.46 10.92 -38.39
CA ILE A 650 -24.35 9.57 -37.84
C ILE A 650 -22.89 9.20 -37.75
N ILE A 651 -22.45 8.78 -36.56
CA ILE A 651 -21.09 8.31 -36.32
C ILE A 651 -21.19 6.83 -35.97
N ARG A 652 -20.45 5.99 -36.69
CA ARG A 652 -20.34 4.56 -36.39
C ARG A 652 -18.95 4.28 -35.88
N MET A 653 -18.85 3.62 -34.73
CA MET A 653 -17.57 3.24 -34.17
C MET A 653 -17.46 1.72 -34.14
N ALA A 654 -16.35 1.19 -34.68
CA ALA A 654 -16.14 -0.24 -34.80
C ALA A 654 -14.75 -0.70 -34.38
N TRP A 655 -14.69 -1.90 -33.80
CA TRP A 655 -13.45 -2.64 -33.57
C TRP A 655 -13.72 -4.15 -33.59
N VAL A 656 -12.67 -4.94 -33.73
CA VAL A 656 -12.73 -6.40 -33.55
C VAL A 656 -12.00 -6.79 -32.27
N HIS A 657 -12.50 -7.83 -31.60
CA HIS A 657 -11.84 -8.44 -30.46
C HIS A 657 -11.57 -9.91 -30.77
N GLY A 658 -10.28 -10.30 -30.70
CA GLY A 658 -9.85 -11.64 -31.07
C GLY A 658 -9.64 -11.81 -32.57
N GLU A 659 -10.55 -12.50 -33.26
CA GLU A 659 -10.36 -12.92 -34.67
C GLU A 659 -10.29 -11.74 -35.66
N SER A 660 -9.34 -11.82 -36.59
CA SER A 660 -8.91 -10.72 -37.45
C SER A 660 -9.64 -10.60 -38.79
N THR A 661 -10.47 -11.58 -39.16
CA THR A 661 -11.17 -11.61 -40.45
C THR A 661 -12.67 -11.44 -40.26
N VAL A 662 -13.10 -10.20 -40.08
CA VAL A 662 -14.53 -9.83 -40.05
C VAL A 662 -14.76 -8.66 -41.00
N SER A 663 -15.79 -8.73 -41.83
CA SER A 663 -16.24 -7.61 -42.66
C SER A 663 -17.28 -6.77 -41.92
N LEU A 664 -17.27 -5.46 -42.18
CA LEU A 664 -18.34 -4.58 -41.73
C LEU A 664 -19.60 -4.82 -42.56
N PRO A 665 -20.80 -4.67 -41.96
CA PRO A 665 -22.02 -4.46 -42.72
C PRO A 665 -21.86 -3.26 -43.67
N GLU A 666 -22.55 -3.29 -44.80
CA GLU A 666 -22.53 -2.19 -45.77
C GLU A 666 -23.30 -0.97 -45.23
N PHE A 667 -22.62 0.18 -45.16
CA PHE A 667 -23.21 1.47 -44.84
C PHE A 667 -22.37 2.60 -45.45
N ALA A 668 -23.01 3.73 -45.76
CA ALA A 668 -22.33 4.92 -46.25
C ALA A 668 -21.62 5.66 -45.11
N PHE A 669 -20.46 6.22 -45.42
CA PHE A 669 -19.66 7.13 -44.59
C PHE A 669 -18.87 8.07 -45.52
N ASP A 670 -18.60 9.28 -45.06
CA ASP A 670 -17.84 10.28 -45.81
C ASP A 670 -16.34 10.14 -45.53
N GLN A 671 -15.98 9.76 -44.30
CA GLN A 671 -14.58 9.61 -43.89
C GLN A 671 -14.40 8.57 -42.78
N VAL A 672 -13.17 8.06 -42.67
CA VAL A 672 -12.75 7.17 -41.59
C VAL A 672 -11.66 7.86 -40.78
N VAL A 673 -11.83 7.87 -39.46
CA VAL A 673 -10.88 8.43 -38.50
C VAL A 673 -10.44 7.33 -37.55
N ASP A 674 -9.14 7.22 -37.28
CA ASP A 674 -8.61 6.26 -36.31
C ASP A 674 -8.86 6.71 -34.85
N ARG A 675 -8.50 5.84 -33.90
CA ARG A 675 -8.60 6.09 -32.45
C ARG A 675 -7.95 7.42 -32.04
N ASP A 676 -6.85 7.78 -32.70
CA ASP A 676 -5.99 8.89 -32.33
C ASP A 676 -6.37 10.21 -33.05
N GLY A 677 -7.38 10.17 -33.92
CA GLY A 677 -7.94 11.34 -34.60
C GLY A 677 -7.40 11.58 -36.01
N ASN A 678 -6.64 10.65 -36.59
CA ASN A 678 -6.11 10.78 -37.94
C ASN A 678 -7.12 10.27 -38.98
N VAL A 679 -7.34 11.03 -40.05
CA VAL A 679 -8.13 10.59 -41.21
C VAL A 679 -7.33 9.56 -42.00
N THR A 680 -7.95 8.43 -42.35
CA THR A 680 -7.30 7.36 -43.12
C THR A 680 -8.11 6.94 -44.34
N GLU A 681 -7.44 6.87 -45.50
CA GLU A 681 -8.01 6.35 -46.75
C GLU A 681 -7.98 4.82 -46.80
N HIS A 682 -7.00 4.20 -46.13
CA HIS A 682 -6.78 2.76 -46.11
C HIS A 682 -6.90 2.27 -44.66
N TRP A 683 -8.05 1.70 -44.33
CA TRP A 683 -8.35 1.21 -42.99
C TRP A 683 -8.43 -0.31 -42.95
N VAL A 684 -8.06 -0.87 -41.79
CA VAL A 684 -8.19 -2.29 -41.48
C VAL A 684 -8.81 -2.41 -40.10
N LEU A 685 -9.86 -3.25 -39.99
CA LEU A 685 -10.43 -3.55 -38.68
C LEU A 685 -9.41 -4.25 -37.80
N SER A 686 -9.26 -3.75 -36.58
CA SER A 686 -8.36 -4.31 -35.57
C SER A 686 -8.96 -4.13 -34.17
N GLU A 687 -8.17 -4.46 -33.15
CA GLU A 687 -8.49 -4.15 -31.76
C GLU A 687 -8.53 -2.63 -31.47
N SER A 688 -8.00 -1.81 -32.38
CA SER A 688 -8.07 -0.34 -32.32
C SER A 688 -9.39 0.18 -32.88
N PRO A 689 -10.16 0.99 -32.13
CA PRO A 689 -11.41 1.58 -32.60
C PRO A 689 -11.22 2.49 -33.82
N LEU A 690 -12.12 2.35 -34.80
CA LEU A 690 -12.27 3.24 -35.94
C LEU A 690 -13.61 3.97 -35.87
N TYR A 691 -13.63 5.23 -36.28
CA TYR A 691 -14.82 6.06 -36.40
C TYR A 691 -15.14 6.31 -37.88
N PHE A 692 -16.33 5.92 -38.31
CA PHE A 692 -16.89 6.16 -39.63
C PHE A 692 -17.92 7.28 -39.50
N ILE A 693 -17.66 8.43 -40.12
CA ILE A 693 -18.45 9.68 -39.97
C ILE A 693 -19.22 9.96 -41.24
#